data_AF-A0A953GWA5-F1
#
_entry.id   AF-A0A953GWA5-F1
#
_cell.length_a   1.000
_cell.length_b   1.000
_cell.length_c   1.000
_cell.angle_alpha   90.00
_cell.angle_beta   90.00
_cell.angle_gamma   90.00
#
_symmetry.space_group_name_H-M   'P 1'
#
loop_
_entity.id
_entity.type
_entity.pdbx_description
1 polymer ?
#
loop_
_entity_poly.entity_id
_entity_poly.type
_entity_poly.pdbx_seq_one_letter_code
_entity_poly.pdbx_strand_id
1 'polypeptide(L)'
;MAVFSAHAQPTDLGWQAGYGRGIEQSGVNGEVFAIAVQGNRLFVGGTFDRHADVSLQNVAEWNEENSKWSPLGDGDSNGVNGPVFAIAIDGLCVYVGGRFTRAGGVAANNIACWRTDLRRWLPLNNGVTGGSNAYVASLAMMNNHLFVGGEFSTADTVAANNIAVWNGDSWNCLGNKINNGVGGTVTALTVGHGVLYVGGAFTRAGTLSAANLASWDGAKWSSLGEGVNGYVNALAVVGDRLVAGGEFSRAGDTAANNIARWSVTARKWLPLAAPKGNDGASHNYQGNGVAGVVRGMVADKNRVFVTGTFRTADPGDLTSAPVAAQYVARWYESGSDLDSGNIWWGNLGLGLNGYGNAVGMIKTKIFVGGAFSQAGLVNAGHIARWDGKRWSSLSVGINGPISALAALKNRVWAAGSFNSDDGITSTHLAMASGTLWQLANGGIRGSIFALAADDQHLYAGGQFAVAGTATALNIARYSPELERWSDLSFGVGGGEGAAVHAIALHADNVYAGGRFTVADTVNAQNIAVWDRQAQRWKSLGSGVNGVVNAIAVAADGTLFAGGDFTRAGDLPAKNIAKWDGTRWLPLAEGVNKPVHALTIDGTRLYVGGEFSLAGSSPASLIASWDLGTQQWEPLGDGLRGHFIPHVASIVVLEGKIIAVGNFYQSGNDSLYHAAAWDGSRWNPLGSGLDRSANAAVATSDGLFVGGDFLRAGTTDSYYFAHWKNGVSASDTDAPATALQLVPNSASAGENVMLTGIPPSASIAMYDLLGKQVWSLQSAGSSAMIPISNLPQGLYLCSVKSNKASSILPLIVR
;
A
#
# COMPACT_ATOMS: atom_id res chain seq x y z
N MET A 1 25.14 -25.39 13.92
CA MET A 1 23.89 -25.15 13.15
C MET A 1 23.77 -23.65 12.96
N ALA A 2 24.18 -23.16 11.79
CA ALA A 2 24.12 -21.75 11.44
C ALA A 2 22.90 -21.53 10.54
N VAL A 3 22.05 -20.59 10.93
CA VAL A 3 20.92 -20.09 10.14
C VAL A 3 21.51 -19.21 9.04
N PHE A 4 21.29 -19.57 7.78
CA PHE A 4 21.62 -18.72 6.64
C PHE A 4 20.63 -17.56 6.59
N SER A 5 21.07 -16.34 6.93
CA SER A 5 20.42 -15.11 6.49
C SER A 5 20.81 -14.86 5.03
N ALA A 6 19.83 -14.85 4.13
CA ALA A 6 20.02 -14.47 2.73
C ALA A 6 20.56 -13.03 2.69
N HIS A 7 21.83 -12.87 2.34
CA HIS A 7 22.41 -11.57 2.05
C HIS A 7 22.03 -11.20 0.61
N ALA A 8 21.53 -9.98 0.40
CA ALA A 8 21.28 -9.41 -0.93
C ALA A 8 22.56 -9.45 -1.78
N GLN A 9 22.45 -9.61 -3.10
CA GLN A 9 23.62 -9.65 -3.97
C GLN A 9 24.22 -8.23 -4.10
N PRO A 10 25.54 -8.06 -4.23
CA PRO A 10 26.19 -6.75 -4.39
C PRO A 10 25.65 -5.91 -5.57
N THR A 11 25.10 -6.57 -6.59
CA THR A 11 24.46 -5.95 -7.76
C THR A 11 23.09 -5.33 -7.47
N ASP A 12 22.55 -5.49 -6.25
CA ASP A 12 21.29 -4.90 -5.80
C ASP A 12 21.50 -3.51 -5.12
N LEU A 13 22.72 -2.93 -5.15
CA LEU A 13 23.07 -1.67 -4.45
C LEU A 13 22.52 -0.37 -5.09
N GLY A 14 22.02 -0.41 -6.32
CA GLY A 14 21.34 0.72 -6.99
C GLY A 14 19.84 0.81 -6.69
N TRP A 15 19.32 -0.12 -5.89
CA TRP A 15 17.90 -0.27 -5.60
C TRP A 15 17.47 0.61 -4.41
N GLN A 16 16.40 1.40 -4.57
CA GLN A 16 15.74 2.04 -3.42
C GLN A 16 14.44 1.34 -3.08
N ALA A 17 14.38 0.75 -1.87
CA ALA A 17 13.13 0.50 -1.19
C ALA A 17 12.37 1.84 -1.06
N GLY A 18 11.16 1.93 -1.63
CA GLY A 18 10.18 2.93 -1.19
C GLY A 18 9.94 4.14 -2.10
N TYR A 19 10.46 4.22 -3.32
CA TYR A 19 9.95 5.21 -4.28
C TYR A 19 8.72 4.65 -5.01
N GLY A 20 7.53 5.20 -4.76
CA GLY A 20 6.29 4.78 -5.42
C GLY A 20 6.02 3.28 -5.32
N ARG A 21 5.97 2.70 -4.13
CA ARG A 21 5.55 1.28 -4.00
C ARG A 21 4.06 1.13 -4.26
N GLY A 22 3.70 0.06 -4.98
CA GLY A 22 2.32 -0.41 -5.00
C GLY A 22 1.88 -0.86 -3.59
N ILE A 23 0.63 -0.64 -3.21
CA ILE A 23 0.12 -1.03 -1.88
C ILE A 23 -0.50 -2.42 -1.95
N GLU A 24 0.09 -3.40 -1.24
CA GLU A 24 -0.46 -4.75 -1.09
C GLU A 24 -1.64 -4.77 -0.11
N GLN A 25 -1.65 -3.86 0.89
CA GLN A 25 -2.66 -3.84 1.95
C GLN A 25 -3.21 -2.43 2.15
N SER A 26 -4.51 -2.28 1.93
CA SER A 26 -5.20 -1.00 2.04
C SER A 26 -5.58 -0.61 3.50
N GLY A 27 -5.07 -1.38 4.47
CA GLY A 27 -5.28 -1.29 5.92
C GLY A 27 -4.19 -2.06 6.69
N VAL A 28 -4.49 -2.69 7.81
CA VAL A 28 -3.52 -3.41 8.65
C VAL A 28 -3.60 -4.94 8.44
N ASN A 29 -2.58 -5.69 8.87
CA ASN A 29 -2.50 -7.15 8.63
C ASN A 29 -3.14 -8.03 9.73
N GLY A 30 -3.84 -7.44 10.69
CA GLY A 30 -4.45 -8.14 11.82
C GLY A 30 -5.72 -7.43 12.28
N GLU A 31 -6.49 -8.10 13.14
CA GLU A 31 -7.79 -7.57 13.58
C GLU A 31 -7.63 -6.26 14.35
N VAL A 32 -8.53 -5.32 14.08
CA VAL A 32 -8.66 -4.08 14.84
C VAL A 32 -9.73 -4.26 15.92
N PHE A 33 -9.40 -3.94 17.17
CA PHE A 33 -10.30 -4.01 18.33
C PHE A 33 -10.63 -2.65 18.93
N ALA A 34 -9.81 -1.63 18.70
CA ALA A 34 -10.01 -0.29 19.26
C ALA A 34 -9.76 0.79 18.21
N ILE A 35 -10.61 1.82 18.21
CA ILE A 35 -10.42 3.06 17.46
C ILE A 35 -10.74 4.21 18.39
N ALA A 36 -9.80 5.15 18.53
CA ALA A 36 -10.02 6.43 19.20
C ALA A 36 -9.64 7.58 18.26
N VAL A 37 -10.28 8.74 18.43
CA VAL A 37 -10.16 9.86 17.49
C VAL A 37 -9.72 11.12 18.23
N GLN A 38 -8.75 11.85 17.65
CA GLN A 38 -8.36 13.19 18.07
C GLN A 38 -8.13 14.08 16.85
N GLY A 39 -9.05 15.02 16.59
CA GLY A 39 -8.98 15.87 15.39
C GLY A 39 -9.09 15.04 14.11
N ASN A 40 -8.07 15.12 13.24
CA ASN A 40 -7.95 14.33 12.01
C ASN A 40 -7.16 13.02 12.20
N ARG A 41 -6.79 12.67 13.44
CA ARG A 41 -6.00 11.47 13.75
C ARG A 41 -6.88 10.38 14.33
N LEU A 42 -6.62 9.15 13.91
CA LEU A 42 -7.17 7.95 14.53
C LEU A 42 -6.05 7.17 15.16
N PHE A 43 -6.26 6.75 16.40
CA PHE A 43 -5.43 5.78 17.06
C PHE A 43 -6.14 4.44 16.98
N VAL A 44 -5.47 3.47 16.39
CA VAL A 44 -6.00 2.15 16.07
C VAL A 44 -5.24 1.13 16.88
N GLY A 45 -5.94 0.22 17.54
CA GLY A 45 -5.38 -0.84 18.37
C GLY A 45 -5.92 -2.20 17.99
N GLY A 46 -5.08 -3.23 18.00
CA GLY A 46 -5.46 -4.55 17.50
C GLY A 46 -4.42 -5.63 17.75
N THR A 47 -4.41 -6.64 16.87
CA THR A 47 -3.41 -7.74 16.81
C THR A 47 -2.47 -7.62 15.61
N PHE A 48 -2.51 -6.52 14.88
CA PHE A 48 -1.66 -6.28 13.72
C PHE A 48 -0.24 -5.92 14.12
N ASP A 49 0.74 -6.29 13.30
CA ASP A 49 2.15 -5.91 13.51
C ASP A 49 2.71 -5.01 12.40
N ARG A 50 1.97 -4.85 11.28
CA ARG A 50 2.38 -4.03 10.13
C ARG A 50 1.21 -3.49 9.31
N HIS A 51 1.52 -2.44 8.56
CA HIS A 51 0.81 -1.97 7.38
C HIS A 51 1.84 -1.87 6.25
N ALA A 52 1.68 -2.68 5.20
CA ALA A 52 2.71 -2.84 4.17
C ALA A 52 4.09 -3.13 4.82
N ASP A 53 5.08 -2.26 4.62
CA ASP A 53 6.43 -2.32 5.20
C ASP A 53 6.59 -1.53 6.51
N VAL A 54 5.58 -0.78 6.94
CA VAL A 54 5.59 -0.04 8.20
C VAL A 54 5.26 -0.99 9.35
N SER A 55 6.22 -1.21 10.26
CA SER A 55 5.94 -1.93 11.51
C SER A 55 5.11 -1.07 12.46
N LEU A 56 4.02 -1.61 12.98
CA LEU A 56 3.05 -0.89 13.81
C LEU A 56 2.81 -1.53 15.20
N GLN A 57 3.23 -2.78 15.43
CA GLN A 57 3.25 -3.44 16.75
C GLN A 57 2.01 -3.19 17.64
N ASN A 58 0.85 -3.68 17.19
CA ASN A 58 -0.46 -3.67 17.85
C ASN A 58 -1.14 -2.31 18.04
N VAL A 59 -0.46 -1.18 17.78
CA VAL A 59 -1.04 0.15 17.90
C VAL A 59 -0.43 1.17 16.94
N ALA A 60 -1.28 1.92 16.24
CA ALA A 60 -0.84 2.85 15.20
C ALA A 60 -1.67 4.14 15.19
N GLU A 61 -1.09 5.19 14.61
CA GLU A 61 -1.78 6.43 14.25
C GLU A 61 -2.05 6.46 12.75
N TRP A 62 -3.31 6.66 12.34
CA TRP A 62 -3.70 7.09 11.00
C TRP A 62 -3.96 8.59 10.99
N ASN A 63 -3.30 9.33 10.10
CA ASN A 63 -3.60 10.75 9.87
C ASN A 63 -4.40 10.92 8.57
N GLU A 64 -5.66 11.33 8.73
CA GLU A 64 -6.64 11.48 7.65
C GLU A 64 -6.30 12.66 6.71
N GLU A 65 -5.51 13.63 7.15
CA GLU A 65 -5.17 14.82 6.37
C GLU A 65 -4.14 14.54 5.28
N ASN A 66 -3.20 13.63 5.55
CA ASN A 66 -2.11 13.28 4.63
C ASN A 66 -2.07 11.79 4.25
N SER A 67 -3.11 11.04 4.61
CA SER A 67 -3.26 9.61 4.34
C SER A 67 -2.04 8.78 4.77
N LYS A 68 -1.58 8.95 6.01
CA LYS A 68 -0.36 8.30 6.51
C LYS A 68 -0.58 7.49 7.79
N TRP A 69 -0.11 6.24 7.77
CA TRP A 69 0.12 5.43 8.97
C TRP A 69 1.46 5.79 9.63
N SER A 70 1.45 5.91 10.95
CA SER A 70 2.65 6.14 11.77
C SER A 70 2.66 5.20 12.97
N PRO A 71 3.81 4.59 13.31
CA PRO A 71 3.96 3.85 14.54
C PRO A 71 3.94 4.76 15.77
N LEU A 72 3.61 4.20 16.93
CA LEU A 72 3.77 4.87 18.22
C LEU A 72 5.12 4.46 18.83
N GLY A 73 6.19 5.10 18.32
CA GLY A 73 7.58 4.82 18.66
C GLY A 73 8.37 4.24 17.50
N ASP A 74 9.70 4.21 17.65
CA ASP A 74 10.62 3.77 16.60
C ASP A 74 11.48 2.59 17.11
N GLY A 75 11.88 1.67 16.21
CA GLY A 75 12.69 0.50 16.55
C GLY A 75 12.10 -0.34 17.70
N ASP A 76 12.93 -0.66 18.70
CA ASP A 76 12.51 -1.41 19.90
C ASP A 76 11.51 -0.65 20.80
N SER A 77 11.32 0.65 20.56
CA SER A 77 10.35 1.49 21.28
C SER A 77 8.98 1.54 20.62
N ASN A 78 8.77 0.81 19.52
CA ASN A 78 7.52 0.80 18.77
C ASN A 78 6.42 -0.05 19.43
N GLY A 79 5.29 0.59 19.71
CA GLY A 79 4.04 -0.08 20.07
C GLY A 79 4.10 -0.88 21.37
N VAL A 80 3.30 -1.94 21.44
CA VAL A 80 3.17 -2.82 22.62
C VAL A 80 3.35 -4.29 22.23
N ASN A 81 3.75 -5.12 23.18
CA ASN A 81 4.08 -6.54 22.92
C ASN A 81 2.89 -7.50 22.96
N GLY A 82 1.67 -7.00 22.84
CA GLY A 82 0.46 -7.82 22.85
C GLY A 82 -0.79 -7.05 22.41
N PRO A 83 -1.94 -7.72 22.30
CA PRO A 83 -3.15 -7.13 21.72
C PRO A 83 -3.64 -5.90 22.47
N VAL A 84 -4.11 -4.91 21.72
CA VAL A 84 -4.76 -3.71 22.26
C VAL A 84 -6.27 -3.81 22.07
N PHE A 85 -7.03 -3.66 23.16
CA PHE A 85 -8.50 -3.76 23.16
C PHE A 85 -9.19 -2.42 23.41
N ALA A 86 -8.50 -1.44 23.98
CA ALA A 86 -9.07 -0.13 24.28
C ALA A 86 -8.05 0.99 24.09
N ILE A 87 -8.53 2.14 23.61
CA ILE A 87 -7.75 3.36 23.51
C ILE A 87 -8.60 4.52 24.04
N ALA A 88 -8.00 5.37 24.88
CA ALA A 88 -8.58 6.63 25.31
C ALA A 88 -7.54 7.74 25.15
N ILE A 89 -7.98 8.97 24.88
CA ILE A 89 -7.08 10.10 24.60
C ILE A 89 -7.42 11.24 25.55
N ASP A 90 -6.38 11.78 26.20
CA ASP A 90 -6.46 12.96 27.05
C ASP A 90 -5.31 13.91 26.73
N GLY A 91 -5.62 14.98 25.99
CA GLY A 91 -4.63 15.96 25.56
C GLY A 91 -3.44 15.32 24.83
N LEU A 92 -2.29 15.26 25.50
CA LEU A 92 -1.03 14.73 24.97
C LEU A 92 -0.79 13.25 25.29
N CYS A 93 -1.70 12.61 26.03
CA CYS A 93 -1.59 11.21 26.38
C CYS A 93 -2.60 10.36 25.61
N VAL A 94 -2.08 9.35 24.91
CA VAL A 94 -2.88 8.28 24.31
C VAL A 94 -2.75 7.06 25.22
N TYR A 95 -3.77 6.81 26.03
CA TYR A 95 -3.86 5.64 26.89
C TYR A 95 -4.25 4.42 26.07
N VAL A 96 -3.48 3.35 26.22
CA VAL A 96 -3.65 2.09 25.51
C VAL A 96 -3.83 1.00 26.54
N GLY A 97 -4.95 0.29 26.44
CA GLY A 97 -5.33 -0.81 27.30
C GLY A 97 -5.47 -2.11 26.50
N GLY A 98 -4.99 -3.22 27.05
CA GLY A 98 -5.05 -4.50 26.37
C GLY A 98 -4.49 -5.64 27.21
N ARG A 99 -3.89 -6.61 26.53
CA ARG A 99 -3.19 -7.73 27.13
C ARG A 99 -1.72 -7.71 26.71
N PHE A 100 -0.91 -6.98 27.45
CA PHE A 100 0.51 -6.77 27.16
C PHE A 100 1.29 -6.54 28.45
N THR A 101 2.60 -6.73 28.41
CA THR A 101 3.51 -6.54 29.56
C THR A 101 4.56 -5.47 29.32
N ARG A 102 4.67 -4.97 28.08
CA ARG A 102 5.61 -3.94 27.69
C ARG A 102 5.00 -2.97 26.68
N ALA A 103 5.42 -1.71 26.78
CA ALA A 103 5.12 -0.65 25.83
C ALA A 103 6.43 0.09 25.50
N GLY A 104 6.85 0.04 24.24
CA GLY A 104 8.12 0.59 23.77
C GLY A 104 9.33 0.26 24.64
N GLY A 105 9.52 -1.02 24.96
CA GLY A 105 10.61 -1.50 25.81
C GLY A 105 10.41 -1.30 27.32
N VAL A 106 9.50 -0.41 27.75
CA VAL A 106 9.20 -0.13 29.16
C VAL A 106 8.22 -1.17 29.71
N ALA A 107 8.44 -1.64 30.95
CA ALA A 107 7.51 -2.55 31.63
C ALA A 107 6.19 -1.82 31.94
N ALA A 108 5.09 -2.31 31.40
CA ALA A 108 3.76 -1.73 31.56
C ALA A 108 2.72 -2.86 31.48
N ASN A 109 2.07 -3.18 32.61
CA ASN A 109 1.15 -4.31 32.65
C ASN A 109 -0.25 -3.86 32.24
N ASN A 110 -0.68 -4.29 31.05
CA ASN A 110 -2.02 -4.16 30.47
C ASN A 110 -2.50 -2.73 30.20
N ILE A 111 -1.77 -1.70 30.66
CA ILE A 111 -2.08 -0.31 30.39
C ILE A 111 -0.80 0.55 30.32
N ALA A 112 -0.74 1.45 29.34
CA ALA A 112 0.34 2.40 29.15
C ALA A 112 -0.18 3.71 28.54
N CYS A 113 0.59 4.79 28.68
CA CYS A 113 0.35 6.07 28.04
C CYS A 113 1.43 6.35 27.00
N TRP A 114 1.06 6.57 25.73
CA TRP A 114 1.95 7.19 24.76
C TRP A 114 1.87 8.70 24.87
N ARG A 115 3.00 9.34 25.17
CA ARG A 115 3.12 10.81 25.21
C ARG A 115 3.45 11.32 23.82
N THR A 116 2.51 12.04 23.21
CA THR A 116 2.66 12.53 21.83
C THR A 116 3.71 13.64 21.72
N ASP A 117 3.89 14.43 22.77
CA ASP A 117 4.90 15.49 22.88
C ASP A 117 6.31 14.94 23.14
N LEU A 118 6.41 13.92 23.99
CA LEU A 118 7.69 13.30 24.36
C LEU A 118 8.10 12.16 23.42
N ARG A 119 7.19 11.71 22.55
CA ARG A 119 7.33 10.51 21.72
C ARG A 119 7.88 9.30 22.47
N ARG A 120 7.30 9.01 23.64
CA ARG A 120 7.68 7.85 24.46
C ARG A 120 6.52 7.26 25.22
N TRP A 121 6.64 5.98 25.53
CA TRP A 121 5.71 5.27 26.42
C TRP A 121 6.02 5.56 27.89
N LEU A 122 4.97 5.80 28.67
CA LEU A 122 5.00 5.93 30.12
C LEU A 122 4.12 4.84 30.75
N PRO A 123 4.61 4.13 31.77
CA PRO A 123 3.79 3.20 32.54
C PRO A 123 2.89 3.97 33.51
N LEU A 124 1.75 3.38 33.88
CA LEU A 124 0.89 3.88 34.96
C LEU A 124 1.18 3.06 36.22
N ASN A 125 2.32 3.33 36.86
CA ASN A 125 2.93 2.47 37.89
C ASN A 125 3.03 1.01 37.41
N ASN A 126 2.71 0.03 38.26
CA ASN A 126 2.70 -1.38 37.87
C ASN A 126 1.50 -1.77 36.98
N GLY A 127 0.65 -0.83 36.57
CA GLY A 127 -0.53 -1.09 35.74
C GLY A 127 -1.60 -1.91 36.48
N VAL A 128 -2.35 -2.75 35.74
CA VAL A 128 -3.39 -3.62 36.32
C VAL A 128 -3.02 -5.10 36.19
N THR A 129 -3.22 -5.86 37.26
CA THR A 129 -2.80 -7.26 37.40
C THR A 129 -3.79 -8.07 38.26
N GLY A 130 -3.49 -9.35 38.47
CA GLY A 130 -4.27 -10.25 39.33
C GLY A 130 -5.45 -10.92 38.59
N GLY A 131 -5.71 -12.18 38.93
CA GLY A 131 -6.53 -13.09 38.11
C GLY A 131 -5.67 -14.06 37.28
N SER A 132 -6.30 -15.07 36.68
CA SER A 132 -5.60 -16.06 35.82
C SER A 132 -5.17 -15.47 34.48
N ASN A 133 -5.81 -14.37 34.04
CA ASN A 133 -5.51 -13.72 32.78
C ASN A 133 -5.91 -12.24 32.76
N ALA A 134 -5.14 -11.38 33.42
CA ALA A 134 -5.48 -9.95 33.52
C ALA A 134 -5.39 -9.22 32.16
N TYR A 135 -6.37 -8.36 31.84
CA TYR A 135 -6.35 -7.46 30.68
C TYR A 135 -7.27 -6.25 30.88
N VAL A 136 -7.04 -5.19 30.11
CA VAL A 136 -7.93 -4.03 29.99
C VAL A 136 -8.76 -4.15 28.73
N ALA A 137 -10.08 -4.02 28.84
CA ALA A 137 -11.03 -4.14 27.73
C ALA A 137 -11.68 -2.80 27.37
N SER A 138 -11.72 -1.83 28.29
CA SER A 138 -12.35 -0.55 28.05
C SER A 138 -11.71 0.57 28.87
N LEU A 139 -11.69 1.77 28.30
CA LEU A 139 -11.12 2.98 28.90
C LEU A 139 -12.11 4.14 28.71
N ALA A 140 -12.27 4.96 29.75
CA ALA A 140 -13.08 6.19 29.66
C ALA A 140 -12.48 7.31 30.51
N MET A 141 -12.60 8.56 30.04
CA MET A 141 -12.16 9.75 30.77
C MET A 141 -13.35 10.45 31.42
N MET A 142 -13.25 10.74 32.71
CA MET A 142 -14.22 11.58 33.44
C MET A 142 -13.49 12.45 34.45
N ASN A 143 -13.71 13.77 34.42
CA ASN A 143 -13.12 14.74 35.35
C ASN A 143 -11.58 14.62 35.46
N ASN A 144 -10.88 14.54 34.32
CA ASN A 144 -9.42 14.33 34.22
C ASN A 144 -8.89 13.03 34.85
N HIS A 145 -9.77 12.09 35.18
CA HIS A 145 -9.38 10.76 35.64
C HIS A 145 -9.67 9.71 34.58
N LEU A 146 -8.74 8.76 34.44
CA LEU A 146 -8.87 7.61 33.55
C LEU A 146 -9.51 6.45 34.30
N PHE A 147 -10.68 6.03 33.86
CA PHE A 147 -11.35 4.82 34.33
C PHE A 147 -10.97 3.65 33.43
N VAL A 148 -10.63 2.54 34.07
CA VAL A 148 -10.06 1.36 33.41
C VAL A 148 -10.91 0.16 33.78
N GLY A 149 -11.51 -0.48 32.78
CA GLY A 149 -12.35 -1.66 32.93
C GLY A 149 -11.75 -2.86 32.21
N GLY A 150 -11.88 -4.05 32.79
CA GLY A 150 -11.40 -5.29 32.21
C GLY A 150 -11.62 -6.49 33.11
N GLU A 151 -10.71 -7.45 33.02
CA GLU A 151 -10.61 -8.57 33.96
C GLU A 151 -9.30 -8.39 34.73
N PHE A 152 -9.37 -8.04 36.01
CA PHE A 152 -8.23 -7.90 36.91
C PHE A 152 -8.70 -7.77 38.36
N SER A 153 -7.82 -7.99 39.33
CA SER A 153 -8.15 -7.82 40.76
C SER A 153 -7.31 -6.78 41.48
N THR A 154 -6.27 -6.24 40.83
CA THR A 154 -5.32 -5.31 41.43
C THR A 154 -4.92 -4.22 40.44
N ALA A 155 -4.88 -2.97 40.90
CA ALA A 155 -4.31 -1.84 40.18
C ALA A 155 -3.13 -1.31 41.00
N ASP A 156 -1.91 -1.53 40.50
CA ASP A 156 -0.66 -1.34 41.24
C ASP A 156 -0.64 -2.10 42.59
N THR A 157 -0.85 -1.42 43.72
CA THR A 157 -0.95 -2.02 45.06
C THR A 157 -2.38 -2.00 45.62
N VAL A 158 -3.33 -1.46 44.86
CA VAL A 158 -4.73 -1.28 45.27
C VAL A 158 -5.57 -2.46 44.82
N ALA A 159 -6.25 -3.11 45.75
CA ALA A 159 -7.28 -4.11 45.42
C ALA A 159 -8.44 -3.41 44.67
N ALA A 160 -8.60 -3.75 43.40
CA ALA A 160 -9.55 -3.14 42.47
C ALA A 160 -10.12 -4.23 41.55
N ASN A 161 -11.34 -4.67 41.82
CA ASN A 161 -11.98 -5.75 41.09
C ASN A 161 -12.59 -5.24 39.78
N ASN A 162 -11.94 -5.58 38.67
CA ASN A 162 -12.37 -5.39 37.27
C ASN A 162 -12.57 -3.93 36.81
N ILE A 163 -12.54 -2.96 37.73
CA ILE A 163 -12.58 -1.53 37.44
C ILE A 163 -11.75 -0.72 38.44
N ALA A 164 -10.94 0.20 37.92
CA ALA A 164 -10.09 1.11 38.69
C ALA A 164 -10.09 2.51 38.08
N VAL A 165 -9.61 3.49 38.84
CA VAL A 165 -9.44 4.87 38.37
C VAL A 165 -8.01 5.36 38.63
N TRP A 166 -7.41 5.97 37.62
CA TRP A 166 -6.11 6.64 37.68
C TRP A 166 -6.33 8.15 37.67
N ASN A 167 -5.77 8.85 38.67
CA ASN A 167 -5.93 10.30 38.83
C ASN A 167 -4.79 11.13 38.21
N GLY A 168 -3.81 10.49 37.57
CA GLY A 168 -2.58 11.12 37.08
C GLY A 168 -1.33 10.67 37.83
N ASP A 169 -1.46 10.30 39.10
CA ASP A 169 -0.34 9.95 39.99
C ASP A 169 -0.52 8.59 40.70
N SER A 170 -1.75 8.21 41.02
CA SER A 170 -2.06 7.00 41.78
C SER A 170 -3.38 6.33 41.37
N TRP A 171 -3.42 5.02 41.60
CA TRP A 171 -4.60 4.19 41.40
C TRP A 171 -5.54 4.27 42.61
N ASN A 172 -6.85 4.28 42.33
CA ASN A 172 -7.90 4.12 43.33
C ASN A 172 -8.92 3.09 42.85
N CYS A 173 -9.54 2.39 43.80
CA CYS A 173 -10.66 1.51 43.50
C CYS A 173 -11.99 2.28 43.56
N LEU A 174 -13.01 1.79 42.85
CA LEU A 174 -14.36 2.37 42.93
C LEU A 174 -15.11 1.71 44.08
N GLY A 175 -15.39 2.48 45.15
CA GLY A 175 -16.00 1.98 46.38
C GLY A 175 -15.00 2.01 47.56
N ASN A 176 -15.00 0.97 48.39
CA ASN A 176 -14.08 0.85 49.52
C ASN A 176 -13.23 -0.43 49.43
N LYS A 177 -12.20 -0.55 50.26
CA LYS A 177 -11.22 -1.67 50.21
C LYS A 177 -11.83 -3.07 50.24
N ILE A 178 -13.02 -3.25 50.82
CA ILE A 178 -13.69 -4.56 50.93
C ILE A 178 -14.70 -4.75 49.79
N ASN A 179 -15.51 -3.73 49.53
CA ASN A 179 -16.58 -3.75 48.54
C ASN A 179 -16.25 -2.78 47.39
N ASN A 180 -15.22 -3.13 46.60
CA ASN A 180 -14.80 -2.34 45.45
C ASN A 180 -15.15 -3.02 44.12
N GLY A 181 -15.29 -2.16 43.10
CA GLY A 181 -15.42 -2.57 41.71
C GLY A 181 -16.69 -3.34 41.44
N VAL A 182 -16.61 -4.30 40.51
CA VAL A 182 -17.73 -5.16 40.12
C VAL A 182 -17.35 -6.65 40.20
N GLY A 183 -18.36 -7.49 40.36
CA GLY A 183 -18.18 -8.94 40.57
C GLY A 183 -17.78 -9.77 39.35
N GLY A 184 -17.50 -9.15 38.20
CA GLY A 184 -17.10 -9.81 36.96
C GLY A 184 -16.56 -8.83 35.93
N THR A 185 -16.25 -9.31 34.72
CA THR A 185 -15.51 -8.56 33.71
C THR A 185 -16.25 -7.30 33.26
N VAL A 186 -15.53 -6.18 33.13
CA VAL A 186 -16.03 -4.95 32.51
C VAL A 186 -15.53 -4.88 31.07
N THR A 187 -16.45 -4.81 30.10
CA THR A 187 -16.15 -4.78 28.66
C THR A 187 -16.52 -3.46 28.00
N ALA A 188 -17.33 -2.62 28.65
CA ALA A 188 -17.71 -1.32 28.13
C ALA A 188 -17.75 -0.24 29.22
N LEU A 189 -17.09 0.88 28.95
CA LEU A 189 -17.18 2.10 29.73
C LEU A 189 -17.59 3.25 28.81
N THR A 190 -18.51 4.09 29.29
CA THR A 190 -18.78 5.38 28.64
C THR A 190 -19.16 6.41 29.69
N VAL A 191 -18.99 7.69 29.38
CA VAL A 191 -19.28 8.80 30.29
C VAL A 191 -20.34 9.67 29.67
N GLY A 192 -21.38 10.00 30.44
CA GLY A 192 -22.45 10.88 30.00
C GLY A 192 -23.10 11.55 31.20
N HIS A 193 -23.50 12.82 31.04
CA HIS A 193 -24.18 13.59 32.09
C HIS A 193 -23.43 13.62 33.44
N GLY A 194 -22.08 13.62 33.40
CA GLY A 194 -21.24 13.64 34.60
C GLY A 194 -21.15 12.31 35.36
N VAL A 195 -21.63 11.21 34.76
CA VAL A 195 -21.66 9.87 35.37
C VAL A 195 -20.93 8.89 34.46
N LEU A 196 -20.20 7.95 35.08
CA LEU A 196 -19.61 6.81 34.39
C LEU A 196 -20.64 5.68 34.30
N TYR A 197 -20.91 5.20 33.10
CA TYR A 197 -21.70 4.00 32.86
C TYR A 197 -20.77 2.80 32.60
N VAL A 198 -21.09 1.68 33.25
CA VAL A 198 -20.27 0.47 33.27
C VAL A 198 -21.11 -0.69 32.77
N GLY A 199 -20.63 -1.36 31.72
CA GLY A 199 -21.25 -2.52 31.11
C GLY A 199 -20.30 -3.73 31.07
N GLY A 200 -20.83 -4.92 31.26
CA GLY A 200 -20.04 -6.15 31.13
C GLY A 200 -20.75 -7.42 31.55
N ALA A 201 -19.99 -8.33 32.14
CA ALA A 201 -20.40 -9.66 32.58
C ALA A 201 -20.42 -9.73 34.11
N PHE A 202 -21.37 -9.06 34.77
CA PHE A 202 -21.40 -9.00 36.23
C PHE A 202 -22.83 -8.92 36.78
N THR A 203 -23.00 -9.32 38.04
CA THR A 203 -24.29 -9.27 38.74
C THR A 203 -24.28 -8.31 39.93
N ARG A 204 -23.11 -7.73 40.26
CA ARG A 204 -22.92 -6.84 41.41
C ARG A 204 -21.94 -5.71 41.12
N ALA A 205 -22.22 -4.53 41.67
CA ALA A 205 -21.33 -3.37 41.72
C ALA A 205 -21.16 -2.90 43.17
N GLY A 206 -19.97 -3.14 43.76
CA GLY A 206 -19.80 -3.09 45.21
C GLY A 206 -20.79 -4.02 45.93
N THR A 207 -21.64 -3.45 46.79
CA THR A 207 -22.72 -4.21 47.46
C THR A 207 -24.04 -4.21 46.68
N LEU A 208 -24.16 -3.41 45.63
CA LEU A 208 -25.38 -3.23 44.85
C LEU A 208 -25.61 -4.42 43.90
N SER A 209 -26.84 -4.94 43.84
CA SER A 209 -27.25 -5.86 42.77
C SER A 209 -27.45 -5.08 41.47
N ALA A 210 -26.70 -5.44 40.43
CA ALA A 210 -26.70 -4.75 39.16
C ALA A 210 -26.41 -5.76 38.04
N ALA A 211 -27.42 -6.07 37.23
CA ALA A 211 -27.31 -7.05 36.16
C ALA A 211 -26.65 -6.41 34.92
N ASN A 212 -25.36 -6.69 34.75
CA ASN A 212 -24.51 -6.35 33.60
C ASN A 212 -24.34 -4.85 33.30
N LEU A 213 -25.05 -3.97 34.02
CA LEU A 213 -25.08 -2.52 33.85
C LEU A 213 -25.16 -1.80 35.19
N ALA A 214 -24.25 -0.87 35.42
CA ALA A 214 -24.23 0.00 36.59
C ALA A 214 -23.76 1.41 36.21
N SER A 215 -23.95 2.36 37.12
CA SER A 215 -23.46 3.73 36.97
C SER A 215 -22.73 4.20 38.23
N TRP A 216 -21.75 5.08 38.07
CA TRP A 216 -20.91 5.63 39.13
C TRP A 216 -20.84 7.15 39.03
N ASP A 217 -21.31 7.83 40.08
CA ASP A 217 -21.38 9.31 40.15
C ASP A 217 -20.10 9.97 40.68
N GLY A 218 -19.05 9.18 40.95
CA GLY A 218 -17.83 9.64 41.62
C GLY A 218 -17.70 9.13 43.06
N ALA A 219 -18.81 8.73 43.70
CA ALA A 219 -18.82 8.27 45.08
C ALA A 219 -19.68 7.02 45.33
N LYS A 220 -20.73 6.79 44.54
CA LYS A 220 -21.72 5.74 44.75
C LYS A 220 -22.09 5.02 43.46
N TRP A 221 -22.31 3.72 43.60
CA TRP A 221 -22.90 2.87 42.59
C TRP A 221 -24.42 3.05 42.55
N SER A 222 -24.99 3.13 41.35
CA SER A 222 -26.44 3.12 41.09
C SER A 222 -26.78 2.13 39.97
N SER A 223 -27.91 1.42 40.10
CA SER A 223 -28.37 0.46 39.10
C SER A 223 -29.13 1.19 37.99
N LEU A 224 -29.14 0.60 36.79
CA LEU A 224 -29.94 1.07 35.67
C LEU A 224 -31.19 0.20 35.54
N GLY A 225 -32.12 0.38 36.48
CA GLY A 225 -33.28 -0.52 36.65
C GLY A 225 -32.83 -1.95 36.92
N GLU A 226 -33.48 -2.91 36.28
CA GLU A 226 -33.15 -4.34 36.33
C GLU A 226 -31.96 -4.73 35.43
N GLY A 227 -31.34 -3.78 34.70
CA GLY A 227 -30.24 -4.05 33.79
C GLY A 227 -30.64 -4.88 32.55
N VAL A 228 -29.74 -5.73 32.07
CA VAL A 228 -29.96 -6.63 30.91
C VAL A 228 -29.64 -8.08 31.27
N ASN A 229 -30.23 -9.03 30.56
CA ASN A 229 -30.08 -10.47 30.84
C ASN A 229 -28.86 -11.14 30.21
N GLY A 230 -27.91 -10.37 29.66
CA GLY A 230 -26.71 -10.88 29.01
C GLY A 230 -25.59 -9.85 28.92
N TYR A 231 -24.54 -10.17 28.18
CA TYR A 231 -23.31 -9.38 28.13
C TYR A 231 -23.50 -8.03 27.45
N VAL A 232 -22.87 -6.99 27.98
CA VAL A 232 -22.80 -5.66 27.33
C VAL A 232 -21.39 -5.42 26.80
N ASN A 233 -21.24 -5.34 25.49
CA ASN A 233 -19.94 -5.14 24.82
C ASN A 233 -19.67 -3.69 24.41
N ALA A 234 -20.72 -2.90 24.21
CA ALA A 234 -20.60 -1.52 23.76
C ALA A 234 -21.60 -0.61 24.46
N LEU A 235 -21.14 0.59 24.81
CA LEU A 235 -21.97 1.65 25.37
C LEU A 235 -21.71 2.94 24.59
N ALA A 236 -22.77 3.68 24.27
CA ALA A 236 -22.67 5.02 23.72
C ALA A 236 -23.76 5.93 24.30
N VAL A 237 -23.51 7.24 24.30
CA VAL A 237 -24.47 8.24 24.76
C VAL A 237 -24.99 9.02 23.55
N VAL A 238 -26.31 9.17 23.46
CA VAL A 238 -27.01 9.84 22.35
C VAL A 238 -28.08 10.75 22.93
N GLY A 239 -27.91 12.07 22.78
CA GLY A 239 -28.77 13.04 23.48
C GLY A 239 -28.77 12.78 24.99
N ASP A 240 -29.97 12.60 25.56
CA ASP A 240 -30.20 12.34 26.99
C ASP A 240 -30.20 10.84 27.37
N ARG A 241 -29.73 9.95 26.47
CA ARG A 241 -29.92 8.50 26.58
C ARG A 241 -28.60 7.77 26.53
N LEU A 242 -28.53 6.69 27.29
CA LEU A 242 -27.48 5.68 27.17
C LEU A 242 -27.98 4.58 26.24
N VAL A 243 -27.17 4.16 25.28
CA VAL A 243 -27.43 3.00 24.43
C VAL A 243 -26.46 1.89 24.83
N ALA A 244 -27.00 0.71 25.09
CA ALA A 244 -26.24 -0.49 25.41
C ALA A 244 -26.40 -1.49 24.28
N GLY A 245 -25.27 -2.01 23.79
CA GLY A 245 -25.20 -3.08 22.80
C GLY A 245 -24.38 -4.26 23.31
N GLY A 246 -24.76 -5.47 22.95
CA GLY A 246 -24.07 -6.68 23.37
C GLY A 246 -24.78 -7.96 22.94
N GLU A 247 -24.73 -8.97 23.80
CA GLU A 247 -25.38 -10.26 23.62
C GLU A 247 -26.45 -10.43 24.70
N PHE A 248 -27.66 -9.95 24.44
CA PHE A 248 -28.79 -10.04 25.35
C PHE A 248 -30.12 -10.04 24.57
N SER A 249 -31.18 -10.53 25.22
CA SER A 249 -32.52 -10.60 24.63
C SER A 249 -33.56 -9.78 25.38
N ARG A 250 -33.22 -9.26 26.57
CA ARG A 250 -34.10 -8.43 27.40
C ARG A 250 -33.32 -7.31 28.08
N ALA A 251 -33.95 -6.14 28.14
CA ALA A 251 -33.51 -5.00 28.93
C ALA A 251 -34.64 -4.63 29.91
N GLY A 252 -34.43 -4.93 31.19
CA GLY A 252 -35.45 -4.96 32.21
C GLY A 252 -36.62 -5.91 31.89
N ASP A 253 -37.84 -5.38 31.91
CA ASP A 253 -39.07 -6.11 31.57
C ASP A 253 -39.33 -6.20 30.06
N THR A 254 -38.51 -5.53 29.25
CA THR A 254 -38.77 -5.31 27.83
C THR A 254 -37.89 -6.21 26.98
N ALA A 255 -38.47 -6.91 26.00
CA ALA A 255 -37.70 -7.63 24.99
C ALA A 255 -36.82 -6.63 24.22
N ALA A 256 -35.52 -6.90 24.12
CA ALA A 256 -34.57 -6.03 23.44
C ALA A 256 -33.41 -6.88 22.90
N ASN A 257 -33.35 -7.08 21.59
CA ASN A 257 -32.37 -7.98 20.99
C ASN A 257 -31.06 -7.25 20.70
N ASN A 258 -30.04 -7.57 21.48
CA ASN A 258 -28.64 -7.15 21.36
C ASN A 258 -28.40 -5.64 21.47
N ILE A 259 -29.44 -4.81 21.51
CA ILE A 259 -29.33 -3.37 21.68
C ILE A 259 -30.57 -2.76 22.35
N ALA A 260 -30.36 -1.84 23.30
CA ALA A 260 -31.40 -1.14 24.05
C ALA A 260 -30.95 0.27 24.43
N ARG A 261 -31.89 1.18 24.69
CA ARG A 261 -31.64 2.54 25.18
C ARG A 261 -32.26 2.75 26.56
N TRP A 262 -31.51 3.35 27.47
CA TRP A 262 -31.96 3.78 28.78
C TRP A 262 -32.40 5.24 28.71
N SER A 263 -33.66 5.51 29.07
CA SER A 263 -34.13 6.87 29.30
C SER A 263 -33.78 7.29 30.72
N VAL A 264 -32.92 8.30 30.85
CA VAL A 264 -32.54 8.85 32.16
C VAL A 264 -33.76 9.47 32.88
N THR A 265 -34.64 10.14 32.12
CA THR A 265 -35.86 10.78 32.65
C THR A 265 -36.91 9.77 33.08
N ALA A 266 -37.21 8.77 32.24
CA ALA A 266 -38.22 7.76 32.56
C ALA A 266 -37.70 6.63 33.46
N ARG A 267 -36.38 6.56 33.68
CA ARG A 267 -35.69 5.48 34.40
C ARG A 267 -36.12 4.09 33.93
N LYS A 268 -36.21 3.93 32.60
CA LYS A 268 -36.66 2.70 31.97
C LYS A 268 -35.83 2.37 30.72
N TRP A 269 -35.58 1.07 30.54
CA TRP A 269 -35.05 0.52 29.30
C TRP A 269 -36.14 0.47 28.23
N LEU A 270 -35.79 1.00 27.07
CA LEU A 270 -36.62 0.98 25.87
C LEU A 270 -35.81 0.36 24.75
N PRO A 271 -36.45 -0.31 23.79
CA PRO A 271 -35.80 -0.66 22.56
C PRO A 271 -35.53 0.56 21.67
N LEU A 272 -34.68 0.36 20.67
CA LEU A 272 -34.39 1.36 19.63
C LEU A 272 -35.45 1.38 18.53
N ALA A 273 -36.28 0.32 18.45
CA ALA A 273 -37.46 0.22 17.58
C ALA A 273 -38.70 -0.15 18.40
N ALA A 274 -39.91 0.21 17.93
CA ALA A 274 -41.16 -0.14 18.62
C ALA A 274 -41.28 -1.66 18.83
N PRO A 275 -41.78 -2.14 20.00
CA PRO A 275 -42.02 -3.56 20.24
C PRO A 275 -43.08 -4.10 19.25
N LYS A 276 -42.83 -5.25 18.63
CA LYS A 276 -43.87 -5.98 17.87
C LYS A 276 -44.88 -6.55 18.87
N GLY A 277 -46.16 -6.29 18.69
CA GLY A 277 -47.22 -6.98 19.43
C GLY A 277 -47.22 -8.47 19.09
N ASN A 278 -47.58 -9.32 20.05
CA ASN A 278 -47.78 -10.76 19.81
C ASN A 278 -48.96 -10.94 18.84
N ASP A 279 -48.70 -11.24 17.57
CA ASP A 279 -49.73 -11.55 16.55
C ASP A 279 -49.88 -13.07 16.28
N GLY A 280 -49.20 -13.92 17.06
CA GLY A 280 -49.36 -15.38 16.98
C GLY A 280 -48.72 -16.02 15.74
N ALA A 281 -47.96 -15.28 14.94
CA ALA A 281 -47.18 -15.85 13.83
C ALA A 281 -45.77 -16.25 14.29
N SER A 282 -45.35 -17.47 13.95
CA SER A 282 -44.03 -18.06 14.27
C SER A 282 -42.89 -17.48 13.43
N HIS A 283 -42.80 -16.16 13.32
CA HIS A 283 -41.63 -15.51 12.74
C HIS A 283 -40.58 -15.34 13.83
N ASN A 284 -39.43 -16.02 13.69
CA ASN A 284 -38.26 -15.96 14.58
C ASN A 284 -37.59 -14.56 14.68
N TYR A 285 -38.29 -13.48 14.31
CA TYR A 285 -37.80 -12.09 14.31
C TYR A 285 -38.77 -11.17 15.06
N GLN A 286 -38.90 -11.38 16.36
CA GLN A 286 -39.60 -10.46 17.28
C GLN A 286 -38.74 -9.21 17.66
N GLY A 287 -37.69 -8.90 16.89
CA GLY A 287 -36.51 -8.19 17.41
C GLY A 287 -36.38 -6.73 17.05
N ASN A 288 -36.74 -5.84 17.95
CA ASN A 288 -36.53 -4.38 17.93
C ASN A 288 -35.06 -3.86 17.98
N GLY A 289 -34.12 -4.58 17.34
CA GLY A 289 -32.68 -4.35 17.39
C GLY A 289 -31.93 -4.98 16.21
N VAL A 290 -30.83 -5.69 16.48
CA VAL A 290 -30.02 -6.37 15.44
C VAL A 290 -29.92 -7.89 15.68
N ALA A 291 -29.84 -8.66 14.60
CA ALA A 291 -29.86 -10.13 14.63
C ALA A 291 -28.48 -10.76 14.91
N GLY A 292 -27.79 -10.27 15.94
CA GLY A 292 -26.47 -10.71 16.34
C GLY A 292 -25.82 -9.75 17.33
N VAL A 293 -24.66 -10.16 17.85
CA VAL A 293 -23.98 -9.44 18.94
C VAL A 293 -23.46 -8.09 18.44
N VAL A 294 -23.77 -7.02 19.16
CA VAL A 294 -23.12 -5.72 18.96
C VAL A 294 -21.77 -5.74 19.67
N ARG A 295 -20.72 -5.28 18.99
CA ARG A 295 -19.32 -5.26 19.49
C ARG A 295 -18.74 -3.86 19.54
N GLY A 296 -19.05 -3.01 18.57
CA GLY A 296 -18.61 -1.63 18.52
C GLY A 296 -19.80 -0.69 18.37
N MET A 297 -19.71 0.49 18.97
CA MET A 297 -20.73 1.52 18.87
C MET A 297 -20.13 2.92 18.93
N VAL A 298 -20.60 3.80 18.05
CA VAL A 298 -20.36 5.23 18.14
C VAL A 298 -21.66 5.95 17.83
N ALA A 299 -21.87 7.10 18.44
CA ALA A 299 -23.06 7.90 18.19
C ALA A 299 -22.72 9.36 17.89
N ASP A 300 -23.61 10.00 17.15
CA ASP A 300 -23.67 11.44 17.02
C ASP A 300 -25.09 11.92 17.38
N LYS A 301 -25.38 13.22 17.16
CA LYS A 301 -26.58 13.92 17.65
C LYS A 301 -27.88 13.12 17.52
N ASN A 302 -28.10 12.40 16.41
CA ASN A 302 -29.34 11.65 16.16
C ASN A 302 -29.11 10.26 15.56
N ARG A 303 -27.86 9.78 15.49
CA ARG A 303 -27.51 8.51 14.84
C ARG A 303 -26.66 7.64 15.74
N VAL A 304 -26.87 6.34 15.64
CA VAL A 304 -26.01 5.33 16.26
C VAL A 304 -25.47 4.43 15.16
N PHE A 305 -24.16 4.31 15.09
CA PHE A 305 -23.48 3.36 14.23
C PHE A 305 -23.04 2.19 15.08
N VAL A 306 -23.38 0.99 14.63
CA VAL A 306 -23.05 -0.26 15.33
C VAL A 306 -22.33 -1.20 14.40
N THR A 307 -21.40 -1.96 14.97
CA THR A 307 -20.69 -3.04 14.30
C THR A 307 -20.79 -4.31 15.14
N GLY A 308 -20.73 -5.47 14.50
CA GLY A 308 -20.81 -6.72 15.25
C GLY A 308 -20.93 -7.96 14.39
N THR A 309 -21.64 -8.97 14.91
CA THR A 309 -21.83 -10.28 14.25
C THR A 309 -23.16 -10.43 13.51
N PHE A 310 -24.02 -9.41 13.57
CA PHE A 310 -25.33 -9.40 12.95
C PHE A 310 -25.24 -9.29 11.42
N ARG A 311 -26.13 -9.99 10.70
CA ARG A 311 -26.29 -9.83 9.25
C ARG A 311 -27.54 -9.04 8.86
N THR A 312 -28.50 -8.95 9.76
CA THR A 312 -29.75 -8.24 9.55
C THR A 312 -30.09 -7.33 10.73
N ALA A 313 -30.81 -6.25 10.45
CA ALA A 313 -31.39 -5.35 11.43
C ALA A 313 -32.90 -5.23 11.21
N ASP A 314 -33.66 -4.96 12.26
CA ASP A 314 -35.10 -4.79 12.15
C ASP A 314 -35.44 -3.47 11.44
N PRO A 315 -36.35 -3.49 10.46
CA PRO A 315 -36.63 -2.32 9.64
C PRO A 315 -37.35 -1.21 10.42
N GLY A 316 -37.96 -1.53 11.56
CA GLY A 316 -38.71 -0.57 12.37
C GLY A 316 -40.19 -0.43 12.00
N ASP A 317 -40.68 -1.24 11.07
CA ASP A 317 -42.10 -1.35 10.78
C ASP A 317 -42.54 -2.83 10.71
N LEU A 318 -43.85 -3.08 10.68
CA LEU A 318 -44.44 -4.42 10.70
C LEU A 318 -44.50 -5.09 9.31
N THR A 319 -44.19 -4.36 8.24
CA THR A 319 -44.50 -4.74 6.85
C THR A 319 -43.26 -4.96 5.99
N SER A 320 -42.12 -4.41 6.39
CA SER A 320 -40.88 -4.39 5.64
C SER A 320 -40.03 -5.64 5.91
N ALA A 321 -39.26 -6.05 4.91
CA ALA A 321 -38.25 -7.09 5.07
C ALA A 321 -37.09 -6.60 5.95
N PRO A 322 -36.36 -7.49 6.64
CA PRO A 322 -35.18 -7.12 7.41
C PRO A 322 -34.13 -6.39 6.57
N VAL A 323 -33.50 -5.38 7.18
CA VAL A 323 -32.44 -4.60 6.54
C VAL A 323 -31.18 -5.45 6.49
N ALA A 324 -30.61 -5.64 5.30
CA ALA A 324 -29.36 -6.38 5.09
C ALA A 324 -28.16 -5.56 5.58
N ALA A 325 -27.87 -5.65 6.88
CA ALA A 325 -26.84 -4.87 7.55
C ALA A 325 -25.42 -5.38 7.27
N GLN A 326 -25.21 -6.70 7.20
CA GLN A 326 -23.90 -7.32 6.98
C GLN A 326 -22.79 -6.71 7.88
N TYR A 327 -22.90 -6.97 9.19
CA TYR A 327 -21.94 -6.63 10.25
C TYR A 327 -21.81 -5.15 10.63
N VAL A 328 -22.49 -4.26 9.92
CA VAL A 328 -22.50 -2.82 10.22
C VAL A 328 -23.86 -2.20 9.91
N ALA A 329 -24.40 -1.42 10.83
CA ALA A 329 -25.68 -0.76 10.63
C ALA A 329 -25.67 0.64 11.25
N ARG A 330 -26.58 1.46 10.77
CA ARG A 330 -26.85 2.79 11.31
C ARG A 330 -28.30 2.86 11.75
N TRP A 331 -28.53 3.29 12.97
CA TRP A 331 -29.84 3.64 13.50
C TRP A 331 -30.06 5.15 13.46
N TYR A 332 -31.31 5.56 13.27
CA TYR A 332 -31.76 6.95 13.25
C TYR A 332 -32.99 7.17 14.14
N GLU A 333 -33.02 8.31 14.83
CA GLU A 333 -34.24 8.80 15.47
C GLU A 333 -35.20 9.40 14.42
N SER A 334 -36.49 9.06 14.46
CA SER A 334 -37.49 9.52 13.48
C SER A 334 -37.55 11.05 13.39
N GLY A 335 -37.18 11.63 12.24
CA GLY A 335 -37.27 13.07 11.96
C GLY A 335 -36.13 13.61 11.08
N SER A 336 -36.48 13.92 9.83
CA SER A 336 -35.78 14.73 8.80
C SER A 336 -34.35 14.34 8.39
N ASP A 337 -34.19 13.18 7.73
CA ASP A 337 -33.38 13.13 6.51
C ASP A 337 -33.71 11.88 5.67
N LEU A 338 -34.19 12.15 4.44
CA LEU A 338 -34.40 11.27 3.26
C LEU A 338 -35.67 10.39 3.20
N ASP A 339 -36.72 10.94 2.57
CA ASP A 339 -37.61 10.36 1.53
C ASP A 339 -38.19 8.92 1.59
N SER A 340 -38.19 8.23 2.73
CA SER A 340 -39.05 7.03 2.88
C SER A 340 -39.46 6.81 4.33
N GLY A 341 -40.76 6.55 4.55
CA GLY A 341 -41.36 6.48 5.88
C GLY A 341 -40.62 5.59 6.88
N ASN A 342 -40.56 6.02 8.14
CA ASN A 342 -40.24 5.25 9.37
C ASN A 342 -39.31 4.03 9.24
N ILE A 343 -38.15 4.16 8.59
CA ILE A 343 -37.09 3.16 8.69
C ILE A 343 -36.08 3.60 9.75
N TRP A 344 -36.03 2.91 10.89
CA TRP A 344 -35.13 3.24 12.00
C TRP A 344 -33.70 2.71 11.80
N TRP A 345 -33.52 1.65 11.01
CA TRP A 345 -32.21 1.04 10.73
C TRP A 345 -31.87 1.07 9.24
N GLY A 346 -30.66 1.51 8.88
CA GLY A 346 -30.14 1.51 7.53
C GLY A 346 -28.82 0.75 7.42
N ASN A 347 -28.61 0.07 6.30
CA ASN A 347 -27.33 -0.52 5.94
C ASN A 347 -26.33 0.55 5.49
N LEU A 348 -25.04 0.21 5.56
CA LEU A 348 -23.97 1.01 4.96
C LEU A 348 -23.49 0.28 3.70
N GLY A 349 -24.12 0.58 2.55
CA GLY A 349 -23.84 -0.09 1.29
C GLY A 349 -24.03 -1.61 1.39
N LEU A 350 -23.06 -2.38 0.89
CA LEU A 350 -23.06 -3.85 0.98
C LEU A 350 -22.55 -4.38 2.34
N GLY A 351 -22.18 -3.51 3.29
CA GLY A 351 -21.61 -3.88 4.59
C GLY A 351 -20.20 -4.47 4.51
N LEU A 352 -19.85 -5.38 5.41
CA LEU A 352 -18.53 -6.00 5.52
C LEU A 352 -18.59 -7.49 5.11
N ASN A 353 -17.45 -8.10 4.74
CA ASN A 353 -17.38 -9.55 4.52
C ASN A 353 -17.02 -10.35 5.78
N GLY A 354 -16.86 -9.67 6.91
CA GLY A 354 -16.55 -10.25 8.22
C GLY A 354 -16.96 -9.31 9.36
N TYR A 355 -16.76 -9.73 10.60
CA TYR A 355 -17.31 -9.03 11.76
C TYR A 355 -16.58 -7.72 12.05
N GLY A 356 -17.32 -6.66 12.38
CA GLY A 356 -16.74 -5.40 12.87
C GLY A 356 -16.64 -5.38 14.41
N ASN A 357 -15.47 -5.02 14.94
CA ASN A 357 -15.22 -4.96 16.39
C ASN A 357 -15.25 -3.52 16.92
N ALA A 358 -14.76 -2.55 16.15
CA ALA A 358 -14.62 -1.16 16.58
C ALA A 358 -15.18 -0.20 15.53
N VAL A 359 -15.67 0.95 16.00
CA VAL A 359 -16.12 2.03 15.13
C VAL A 359 -15.72 3.39 15.71
N GLY A 360 -15.18 4.26 14.86
CA GLY A 360 -14.83 5.64 15.17
C GLY A 360 -15.42 6.61 14.16
N MET A 361 -15.42 7.90 14.49
CA MET A 361 -16.00 8.93 13.63
C MET A 361 -15.11 10.17 13.58
N ILE A 362 -14.81 10.63 12.37
CA ILE A 362 -14.21 11.95 12.12
C ILE A 362 -15.16 12.74 11.26
N LYS A 363 -15.66 13.86 11.80
CA LYS A 363 -16.66 14.69 11.13
C LYS A 363 -17.88 13.83 10.74
N THR A 364 -18.11 13.59 9.46
CA THR A 364 -19.20 12.75 8.94
C THR A 364 -18.74 11.34 8.51
N LYS A 365 -17.43 11.09 8.52
CA LYS A 365 -16.85 9.82 8.07
C LYS A 365 -16.83 8.81 9.20
N ILE A 366 -17.21 7.57 8.89
CA ILE A 366 -17.21 6.45 9.82
C ILE A 366 -16.03 5.55 9.50
N PHE A 367 -15.28 5.15 10.51
CA PHE A 367 -14.17 4.22 10.39
C PHE A 367 -14.53 2.96 11.14
N VAL A 368 -14.49 1.82 10.45
CA VAL A 368 -14.84 0.53 11.02
C VAL A 368 -13.61 -0.36 11.01
N GLY A 369 -13.27 -0.93 12.16
CA GLY A 369 -12.19 -1.89 12.34
C GLY A 369 -12.72 -3.25 12.79
N GLY A 370 -12.11 -4.35 12.34
CA GLY A 370 -12.54 -5.68 12.74
C GLY A 370 -11.87 -6.85 12.02
N ALA A 371 -12.55 -8.00 12.04
CA ALA A 371 -12.13 -9.25 11.42
C ALA A 371 -12.73 -9.39 10.01
N PHE A 372 -12.35 -8.48 9.10
CA PHE A 372 -12.82 -8.47 7.72
C PHE A 372 -11.69 -8.10 6.76
N SER A 373 -11.76 -8.59 5.52
CA SER A 373 -10.82 -8.23 4.45
C SER A 373 -11.41 -7.24 3.45
N GLN A 374 -12.75 -7.15 3.39
CA GLN A 374 -13.47 -6.28 2.47
C GLN A 374 -14.61 -5.51 3.14
N ALA A 375 -14.79 -4.27 2.68
CA ALA A 375 -15.94 -3.42 2.98
C ALA A 375 -16.63 -3.05 1.66
N GLY A 376 -17.83 -3.56 1.46
CA GLY A 376 -18.49 -3.65 0.16
C GLY A 376 -17.61 -4.39 -0.86
N LEU A 377 -17.25 -3.71 -1.95
CA LEU A 377 -16.34 -4.25 -2.97
C LEU A 377 -14.89 -3.80 -2.79
N VAL A 378 -14.59 -3.08 -1.69
CA VAL A 378 -13.27 -2.51 -1.44
C VAL A 378 -12.44 -3.45 -0.55
N ASN A 379 -11.24 -3.81 -1.01
CA ASN A 379 -10.24 -4.44 -0.14
C ASN A 379 -9.75 -3.43 0.89
N ALA A 380 -9.90 -3.73 2.18
CA ALA A 380 -9.67 -2.76 3.24
C ALA A 380 -8.72 -3.25 4.35
N GLY A 381 -8.39 -4.56 4.42
CA GLY A 381 -7.42 -5.06 5.41
C GLY A 381 -7.77 -4.66 6.84
N HIS A 382 -8.83 -5.22 7.41
CA HIS A 382 -9.27 -5.03 8.79
C HIS A 382 -9.70 -3.62 9.22
N ILE A 383 -9.60 -2.60 8.36
CA ILE A 383 -10.10 -1.25 8.63
C ILE A 383 -10.59 -0.55 7.35
N ALA A 384 -11.76 0.08 7.40
CA ALA A 384 -12.36 0.76 6.26
C ALA A 384 -13.03 2.08 6.67
N ARG A 385 -13.21 2.98 5.70
CA ARG A 385 -13.82 4.30 5.87
C ARG A 385 -15.08 4.43 5.01
N TRP A 386 -16.19 4.82 5.63
CA TRP A 386 -17.45 5.17 4.99
C TRP A 386 -17.67 6.67 5.01
N ASP A 387 -17.89 7.28 3.84
CA ASP A 387 -18.05 8.75 3.69
C ASP A 387 -19.51 9.25 3.81
N GLY A 388 -20.46 8.33 4.00
CA GLY A 388 -21.89 8.60 3.95
C GLY A 388 -22.59 7.95 2.77
N LYS A 389 -21.85 7.64 1.70
CA LYS A 389 -22.35 7.04 0.45
C LYS A 389 -21.58 5.80 0.01
N ARG A 390 -20.27 5.71 0.30
CA ARG A 390 -19.39 4.65 -0.21
C ARG A 390 -18.34 4.23 0.81
N TRP A 391 -17.91 2.96 0.67
CA TRP A 391 -16.75 2.42 1.36
C TRP A 391 -15.46 2.82 0.63
N SER A 392 -14.41 3.04 1.40
CA SER A 392 -13.05 3.25 0.94
C SER A 392 -12.07 2.62 1.90
N SER A 393 -10.90 2.27 1.37
CA SER A 393 -9.79 1.86 2.21
C SER A 393 -9.14 3.06 2.88
N LEU A 394 -8.19 2.83 3.79
CA LEU A 394 -7.42 3.93 4.36
C LEU A 394 -6.21 4.27 3.48
N SER A 395 -5.64 3.34 2.71
CA SER A 395 -4.41 3.61 1.93
C SER A 395 -4.66 3.61 0.42
N VAL A 396 -4.11 4.61 -0.29
CA VAL A 396 -4.17 4.77 -1.76
C VAL A 396 -2.85 4.42 -2.43
N GLY A 397 -2.89 3.76 -3.60
CA GLY A 397 -1.70 3.49 -4.42
C GLY A 397 -1.95 2.55 -5.61
N ILE A 398 -0.88 2.18 -6.33
CA ILE A 398 -0.92 1.19 -7.42
C ILE A 398 -1.15 -0.21 -6.82
N ASN A 399 -2.28 -0.83 -7.14
CA ASN A 399 -2.67 -2.15 -6.61
C ASN A 399 -2.90 -3.18 -7.73
N GLY A 400 -2.38 -2.90 -8.92
CA GLY A 400 -2.44 -3.79 -10.07
C GLY A 400 -1.36 -3.46 -11.10
N PRO A 401 -1.23 -4.27 -12.16
CA PRO A 401 -0.15 -4.15 -13.13
C PRO A 401 -0.08 -2.78 -13.80
N ILE A 402 1.15 -2.31 -13.99
CA ILE A 402 1.44 -1.11 -14.78
C ILE A 402 1.53 -1.51 -16.25
N SER A 403 0.76 -0.85 -17.11
CA SER A 403 0.75 -1.04 -18.57
C SER A 403 1.59 -0.01 -19.31
N ALA A 404 1.74 1.21 -18.78
CA ALA A 404 2.51 2.28 -19.42
C ALA A 404 3.16 3.22 -18.39
N LEU A 405 4.30 3.80 -18.76
CA LEU A 405 5.03 4.78 -17.97
C LEU A 405 5.40 6.00 -18.82
N ALA A 406 5.38 7.18 -18.21
CA ALA A 406 5.93 8.40 -18.81
C ALA A 406 6.52 9.32 -17.73
N ALA A 407 7.42 10.22 -18.12
CA ALA A 407 8.00 11.21 -17.22
C ALA A 407 7.62 12.63 -17.66
N LEU A 408 7.08 13.42 -16.73
CA LEU A 408 6.69 14.82 -16.98
C LEU A 408 7.17 15.70 -15.83
N LYS A 409 7.97 16.74 -16.14
CA LYS A 409 8.55 17.67 -15.14
C LYS A 409 9.21 16.93 -13.95
N ASN A 410 10.02 15.91 -14.26
CA ASN A 410 10.72 15.06 -13.30
C ASN A 410 9.83 14.24 -12.34
N ARG A 411 8.56 14.02 -12.72
CA ARG A 411 7.65 13.08 -12.04
C ARG A 411 7.30 11.93 -12.98
N VAL A 412 7.29 10.72 -12.44
CA VAL A 412 6.87 9.52 -13.17
C VAL A 412 5.37 9.36 -13.06
N TRP A 413 4.73 9.10 -14.19
CA TRP A 413 3.33 8.77 -14.33
C TRP A 413 3.22 7.32 -14.74
N ALA A 414 2.40 6.57 -14.03
CA ALA A 414 2.09 5.19 -14.35
C ALA A 414 0.63 5.09 -14.75
N ALA A 415 0.39 4.33 -15.80
CA ALA A 415 -0.93 3.86 -16.14
C ALA A 415 -1.01 2.34 -16.01
N GLY A 416 -2.20 1.84 -15.69
CA GLY A 416 -2.39 0.43 -15.41
C GLY A 416 -3.75 0.13 -14.83
N SER A 417 -3.97 -1.14 -14.47
CA SER A 417 -5.23 -1.58 -13.87
C SER A 417 -5.23 -1.26 -12.38
N PHE A 418 -5.49 0.01 -12.03
CA PHE A 418 -5.56 0.44 -10.62
C PHE A 418 -7.01 0.58 -10.19
N ASN A 419 -7.34 0.01 -9.03
CA ASN A 419 -8.62 0.24 -8.37
C ASN A 419 -8.46 1.49 -7.49
N SER A 420 -9.28 2.52 -7.71
CA SER A 420 -9.32 3.65 -6.77
C SER A 420 -10.13 3.29 -5.51
N ASP A 421 -9.93 4.10 -4.47
CA ASP A 421 -10.58 4.06 -3.16
C ASP A 421 -12.09 3.88 -3.15
N ASP A 422 -12.80 4.14 -4.24
CA ASP A 422 -14.27 4.18 -4.24
C ASP A 422 -14.95 2.90 -4.77
N GLY A 423 -14.17 1.88 -5.13
CA GLY A 423 -14.65 0.58 -5.62
C GLY A 423 -15.45 0.63 -6.93
N ILE A 424 -15.50 1.78 -7.62
CA ILE A 424 -16.31 2.02 -8.82
C ILE A 424 -15.50 2.71 -9.93
N THR A 425 -14.50 3.52 -9.59
CA THR A 425 -13.69 4.25 -10.55
C THR A 425 -12.32 3.60 -10.67
N SER A 426 -12.06 2.92 -11.79
CA SER A 426 -10.69 2.54 -12.14
C SER A 426 -9.94 3.80 -12.56
N THR A 427 -9.18 4.41 -11.66
CA THR A 427 -8.25 5.48 -12.03
C THR A 427 -7.03 4.79 -12.62
N HIS A 428 -7.00 4.57 -13.94
CA HIS A 428 -5.88 3.89 -14.60
C HIS A 428 -4.62 4.76 -14.69
N LEU A 429 -4.51 5.82 -13.88
CA LEU A 429 -3.37 6.73 -13.90
C LEU A 429 -3.02 7.22 -12.50
N ALA A 430 -1.76 7.04 -12.14
CA ALA A 430 -1.16 7.50 -10.91
C ALA A 430 0.10 8.31 -11.23
N MET A 431 0.42 9.27 -10.36
CA MET A 431 1.62 10.08 -10.43
C MET A 431 2.46 9.83 -9.17
N ALA A 432 3.77 9.63 -9.34
CA ALA A 432 4.70 9.51 -8.23
C ALA A 432 4.84 10.87 -7.51
N SER A 433 4.68 10.86 -6.19
CA SER A 433 4.82 12.02 -5.29
C SER A 433 5.72 11.63 -4.11
N GLY A 434 7.03 11.76 -4.29
CA GLY A 434 8.01 11.23 -3.33
C GLY A 434 7.90 9.71 -3.22
N THR A 435 7.70 9.18 -2.02
CA THR A 435 7.59 7.74 -1.76
C THR A 435 6.22 7.12 -2.06
N LEU A 436 5.21 7.92 -2.40
CA LEU A 436 3.81 7.47 -2.59
C LEU A 436 3.28 7.76 -3.99
N TRP A 437 2.31 6.97 -4.44
CA TRP A 437 1.51 7.26 -5.63
C TRP A 437 0.30 8.12 -5.26
N GLN A 438 0.07 9.19 -6.01
CA GLN A 438 -1.16 9.98 -5.96
C GLN A 438 -1.99 9.69 -7.20
N LEU A 439 -3.28 9.37 -7.03
CA LEU A 439 -4.19 9.23 -8.15
C LEU A 439 -4.42 10.61 -8.80
N ALA A 440 -4.33 10.68 -10.12
CA ALA A 440 -4.49 11.94 -10.83
C ALA A 440 -5.95 12.41 -10.81
N ASN A 441 -6.20 13.68 -10.44
CA ASN A 441 -7.54 14.28 -10.42
C ASN A 441 -8.28 14.05 -11.76
N GLY A 442 -9.50 13.53 -11.68
CA GLY A 442 -10.36 13.22 -12.83
C GLY A 442 -10.27 11.79 -13.36
N GLY A 443 -9.12 11.11 -13.28
CA GLY A 443 -8.92 9.73 -13.76
C GLY A 443 -9.26 9.48 -15.24
N ILE A 444 -8.99 8.28 -15.76
CA ILE A 444 -9.47 7.82 -17.07
C ILE A 444 -10.27 6.54 -16.86
N ARG A 445 -11.50 6.52 -17.39
CA ARG A 445 -12.40 5.35 -17.31
C ARG A 445 -12.18 4.45 -18.53
N GLY A 446 -11.31 3.46 -18.35
CA GLY A 446 -10.97 2.48 -19.37
C GLY A 446 -9.46 2.25 -19.42
N SER A 447 -9.05 1.17 -20.07
CA SER A 447 -7.66 0.76 -20.13
C SER A 447 -6.82 1.81 -20.85
N ILE A 448 -5.67 2.16 -20.27
CA ILE A 448 -4.64 2.98 -20.91
C ILE A 448 -3.51 2.04 -21.34
N PHE A 449 -3.11 2.11 -22.60
CA PHE A 449 -2.05 1.27 -23.17
C PHE A 449 -0.78 2.07 -23.49
N ALA A 450 -0.88 3.39 -23.67
CA ALA A 450 0.24 4.25 -23.99
C ALA A 450 0.21 5.54 -23.16
N LEU A 451 1.39 5.95 -22.70
CA LEU A 451 1.65 7.28 -22.15
C LEU A 451 2.82 7.92 -22.90
N ALA A 452 2.72 9.21 -23.17
CA ALA A 452 3.82 10.02 -23.68
C ALA A 452 3.75 11.42 -23.05
N ALA A 453 4.87 12.10 -22.90
CA ALA A 453 4.90 13.44 -22.33
C ALA A 453 5.86 14.34 -23.10
N ASP A 454 5.47 15.61 -23.25
CA ASP A 454 6.40 16.70 -23.55
C ASP A 454 6.71 17.48 -22.26
N ASP A 455 7.37 18.63 -22.36
CA ASP A 455 7.74 19.43 -21.18
C ASP A 455 6.53 20.01 -20.42
N GLN A 456 5.36 20.06 -21.07
CA GLN A 456 4.17 20.75 -20.57
C GLN A 456 2.99 19.83 -20.30
N HIS A 457 2.82 18.76 -21.07
CA HIS A 457 1.62 17.94 -21.11
C HIS A 457 1.94 16.45 -21.05
N LEU A 458 1.00 15.70 -20.48
CA LEU A 458 0.95 14.24 -20.59
C LEU A 458 -0.14 13.87 -21.60
N TYR A 459 0.12 12.86 -22.42
CA TYR A 459 -0.83 12.27 -23.35
C TYR A 459 -1.09 10.83 -22.94
N ALA A 460 -2.36 10.45 -22.91
CA ALA A 460 -2.79 9.09 -22.60
C ALA A 460 -3.56 8.52 -23.79
N GLY A 461 -3.16 7.32 -24.23
CA GLY A 461 -3.80 6.56 -25.29
C GLY A 461 -4.27 5.21 -24.77
N GLY A 462 -5.45 4.76 -25.17
CA GLY A 462 -6.02 3.52 -24.69
C GLY A 462 -7.38 3.19 -25.29
N GLN A 463 -8.16 2.42 -24.55
CA GLN A 463 -9.56 2.11 -24.84
C GLN A 463 -10.46 2.77 -23.79
N PHE A 464 -10.92 3.99 -24.09
CA PHE A 464 -11.76 4.77 -23.19
C PHE A 464 -12.58 5.81 -23.96
N ALA A 465 -13.70 6.25 -23.38
CA ALA A 465 -14.55 7.30 -23.96
C ALA A 465 -14.49 8.63 -23.18
N VAL A 466 -13.96 8.59 -21.95
CA VAL A 466 -13.96 9.73 -21.04
C VAL A 466 -12.63 9.78 -20.26
N ALA A 467 -12.01 10.95 -20.27
CA ALA A 467 -10.84 11.29 -19.45
C ALA A 467 -11.18 12.51 -18.58
N GLY A 468 -11.18 12.35 -17.26
CA GLY A 468 -11.71 13.35 -16.36
C GLY A 468 -13.18 13.63 -16.62
N THR A 469 -13.48 14.90 -16.89
CA THR A 469 -14.80 15.36 -17.34
C THR A 469 -14.89 15.54 -18.85
N ALA A 470 -13.80 15.30 -19.59
CA ALA A 470 -13.74 15.48 -21.04
C ALA A 470 -14.20 14.21 -21.76
N THR A 471 -15.06 14.37 -22.76
CA THR A 471 -15.36 13.32 -23.74
C THR A 471 -14.20 13.24 -24.72
N ALA A 472 -13.29 12.31 -24.46
CA ALA A 472 -12.08 12.12 -25.23
C ALA A 472 -11.99 10.63 -25.61
N LEU A 473 -12.21 10.33 -26.89
CA LEU A 473 -12.25 8.96 -27.37
C LEU A 473 -10.83 8.44 -27.61
N ASN A 474 -10.42 7.47 -26.80
CA ASN A 474 -9.18 6.69 -26.89
C ASN A 474 -7.86 7.45 -26.81
N ILE A 475 -7.87 8.79 -26.87
CA ILE A 475 -6.71 9.63 -26.64
C ILE A 475 -7.10 10.95 -25.95
N ALA A 476 -6.33 11.34 -24.93
CA ALA A 476 -6.56 12.56 -24.17
C ALA A 476 -5.23 13.21 -23.75
N ARG A 477 -5.27 14.53 -23.52
CA ARG A 477 -4.14 15.32 -23.04
C ARG A 477 -4.43 15.85 -21.64
N TYR A 478 -3.51 15.66 -20.71
CA TYR A 478 -3.54 16.25 -19.38
C TYR A 478 -2.64 17.48 -19.31
N SER A 479 -3.19 18.57 -18.76
CA SER A 479 -2.48 19.83 -18.51
C SER A 479 -2.27 19.98 -17.00
N PRO A 480 -1.03 19.81 -16.48
CA PRO A 480 -0.75 19.91 -15.06
C PRO A 480 -1.06 21.30 -14.48
N GLU A 481 -0.84 22.36 -15.26
CA GLU A 481 -1.10 23.75 -14.82
C GLU A 481 -2.58 24.04 -14.62
N LEU A 482 -3.44 23.29 -15.31
CA LEU A 482 -4.88 23.43 -15.26
C LEU A 482 -5.56 22.29 -14.50
N GLU A 483 -4.77 21.32 -14.03
CA GLU A 483 -5.17 20.05 -13.43
C GLU A 483 -6.34 19.35 -14.15
N ARG A 484 -6.34 19.38 -15.50
CA ARG A 484 -7.47 18.87 -16.29
C ARG A 484 -7.06 18.07 -17.51
N TRP A 485 -7.94 17.15 -17.88
CA TRP A 485 -7.93 16.46 -19.17
C TRP A 485 -8.67 17.28 -20.24
N SER A 486 -8.16 17.22 -21.46
CA SER A 486 -8.79 17.72 -22.70
C SER A 486 -8.72 16.65 -23.78
N ASP A 487 -9.71 16.62 -24.67
CA ASP A 487 -9.67 15.83 -25.89
C ASP A 487 -8.66 16.41 -26.92
N LEU A 488 -8.41 15.64 -27.98
CA LEU A 488 -7.71 16.07 -29.18
C LEU A 488 -8.69 15.99 -30.35
N SER A 489 -9.58 16.98 -30.48
CA SER A 489 -10.63 17.02 -31.51
C SER A 489 -11.47 15.73 -31.50
N PHE A 490 -12.21 15.48 -30.41
CA PHE A 490 -12.97 14.25 -30.11
C PHE A 490 -12.13 12.97 -29.91
N GLY A 491 -11.02 12.79 -30.63
CA GLY A 491 -10.08 11.67 -30.48
C GLY A 491 -10.08 10.70 -31.67
N VAL A 492 -9.85 9.42 -31.41
CA VAL A 492 -9.73 8.38 -32.46
C VAL A 492 -10.66 7.20 -32.20
N GLY A 493 -11.19 6.59 -33.27
CA GLY A 493 -12.16 5.51 -33.16
C GLY A 493 -12.42 4.78 -34.48
N GLY A 494 -13.61 4.21 -34.60
CA GLY A 494 -14.00 3.41 -35.76
C GLY A 494 -13.56 1.94 -35.64
N GLY A 495 -14.52 1.04 -35.88
CA GLY A 495 -14.35 -0.40 -35.65
C GLY A 495 -14.58 -0.82 -34.20
N GLU A 496 -14.90 -2.11 -34.00
CA GLU A 496 -15.04 -2.71 -32.68
C GLU A 496 -13.67 -2.84 -31.99
N GLY A 497 -13.59 -2.46 -30.72
CA GLY A 497 -12.36 -2.51 -29.93
C GLY A 497 -11.31 -1.46 -30.33
N ALA A 498 -11.75 -0.30 -30.84
CA ALA A 498 -10.84 0.78 -31.19
C ALA A 498 -10.03 1.25 -29.97
N ALA A 499 -8.72 1.36 -30.12
CA ALA A 499 -7.79 1.71 -29.05
C ALA A 499 -6.46 2.26 -29.57
N VAL A 500 -5.86 3.18 -28.83
CA VAL A 500 -4.49 3.67 -29.07
C VAL A 500 -3.50 2.85 -28.25
N HIS A 501 -2.53 2.22 -28.92
CA HIS A 501 -1.50 1.38 -28.31
C HIS A 501 -0.12 2.06 -28.28
N ALA A 502 0.11 3.07 -29.12
CA ALA A 502 1.36 3.82 -29.18
C ALA A 502 1.11 5.32 -29.34
N ILE A 503 1.89 6.13 -28.62
CA ILE A 503 1.95 7.58 -28.81
C ILE A 503 3.42 7.97 -28.95
N ALA A 504 3.74 8.79 -29.95
CA ALA A 504 5.04 9.44 -30.07
C ALA A 504 4.89 10.94 -30.30
N LEU A 505 5.84 11.72 -29.79
CA LEU A 505 5.84 13.18 -29.86
C LEU A 505 7.07 13.64 -30.63
N HIS A 506 6.90 14.56 -31.57
CA HIS A 506 8.02 15.19 -32.28
C HIS A 506 7.61 16.58 -32.79
N ALA A 507 8.43 17.59 -32.52
CA ALA A 507 8.18 18.99 -32.88
C ALA A 507 6.78 19.45 -32.45
N ASP A 508 5.87 19.75 -33.39
CA ASP A 508 4.48 20.14 -33.16
C ASP A 508 3.47 18.98 -33.37
N ASN A 509 3.94 17.75 -33.55
CA ASN A 509 3.08 16.61 -33.89
C ASN A 509 2.91 15.65 -32.71
N VAL A 510 1.70 15.09 -32.58
CA VAL A 510 1.37 13.95 -31.73
C VAL A 510 0.95 12.80 -32.65
N TYR A 511 1.74 11.75 -32.71
CA TYR A 511 1.43 10.56 -33.50
C TYR A 511 0.71 9.55 -32.63
N ALA A 512 -0.42 9.04 -33.11
CA ALA A 512 -1.19 7.99 -32.46
C ALA A 512 -1.21 6.76 -33.36
N GLY A 513 -0.84 5.61 -32.81
CA GLY A 513 -0.90 4.29 -33.44
C GLY A 513 -1.73 3.32 -32.61
N GLY A 514 -2.46 2.42 -33.27
CA GLY A 514 -3.26 1.42 -32.58
C GLY A 514 -4.21 0.70 -33.52
N ARG A 515 -5.37 0.33 -32.99
CA ARG A 515 -6.49 -0.24 -33.75
C ARG A 515 -7.56 0.83 -33.87
N PHE A 516 -7.68 1.46 -35.02
CA PHE A 516 -8.74 2.45 -35.30
C PHE A 516 -8.79 2.74 -36.80
N THR A 517 -9.90 3.25 -37.29
CA THR A 517 -10.09 3.56 -38.72
C THR A 517 -10.34 5.04 -38.98
N VAL A 518 -10.59 5.81 -37.92
CA VAL A 518 -10.94 7.23 -38.00
C VAL A 518 -10.25 8.01 -36.88
N ALA A 519 -9.78 9.21 -37.19
CA ALA A 519 -9.35 10.22 -36.24
C ALA A 519 -10.20 11.48 -36.45
N ASP A 520 -11.10 11.76 -35.51
CA ASP A 520 -12.19 12.74 -35.68
C ASP A 520 -13.03 12.49 -36.94
N THR A 521 -12.90 13.32 -37.98
CA THR A 521 -13.55 13.15 -39.29
C THR A 521 -12.60 12.60 -40.37
N VAL A 522 -11.34 12.35 -40.02
CA VAL A 522 -10.30 11.92 -40.97
C VAL A 522 -10.25 10.40 -41.02
N ASN A 523 -10.37 9.83 -42.22
CA ASN A 523 -10.11 8.40 -42.43
C ASN A 523 -8.61 8.13 -42.25
N ALA A 524 -8.25 7.43 -41.17
CA ALA A 524 -6.88 7.16 -40.78
C ALA A 524 -6.79 5.70 -40.29
N GLN A 525 -6.19 4.84 -41.11
CA GLN A 525 -6.10 3.42 -40.84
C GLN A 525 -4.93 3.14 -39.89
N ASN A 526 -5.26 2.89 -38.62
CA ASN A 526 -4.39 2.43 -37.53
C ASN A 526 -3.24 3.37 -37.12
N ILE A 527 -3.03 4.47 -37.85
CA ILE A 527 -2.07 5.51 -37.51
C ILE A 527 -2.53 6.89 -38.00
N ALA A 528 -2.40 7.90 -37.15
CA ALA A 528 -2.77 9.28 -37.43
C ALA A 528 -1.79 10.26 -36.76
N VAL A 529 -1.76 11.50 -37.24
CA VAL A 529 -0.99 12.58 -36.62
C VAL A 529 -1.91 13.75 -36.28
N TRP A 530 -1.84 14.22 -35.05
CA TRP A 530 -2.47 15.46 -34.61
C TRP A 530 -1.46 16.60 -34.66
N ASP A 531 -1.78 17.60 -35.47
CA ASP A 531 -0.99 18.82 -35.62
C ASP A 531 -1.38 19.77 -34.48
N ARG A 532 -0.44 20.06 -33.56
CA ARG A 532 -0.68 20.94 -32.41
C ARG A 532 -0.95 22.37 -32.81
N GLN A 533 -0.40 22.87 -33.91
CA GLN A 533 -0.66 24.24 -34.32
C GLN A 533 -2.03 24.37 -34.98
N ALA A 534 -2.34 23.45 -35.88
CA ALA A 534 -3.60 23.45 -36.60
C ALA A 534 -4.77 22.86 -35.80
N GLN A 535 -4.51 22.25 -34.63
CA GLN A 535 -5.49 21.59 -33.76
C GLN A 535 -6.37 20.59 -34.53
N ARG A 536 -5.77 19.81 -35.43
CA ARG A 536 -6.51 18.86 -36.29
C ARG A 536 -5.73 17.61 -36.60
N TRP A 537 -6.45 16.53 -36.83
CA TRP A 537 -5.89 15.27 -37.31
C TRP A 537 -5.54 15.33 -38.80
N LYS A 538 -4.54 14.54 -39.18
CA LYS A 538 -4.16 14.22 -40.57
C LYS A 538 -3.87 12.72 -40.67
N SER A 539 -4.19 12.14 -41.81
CA SER A 539 -3.77 10.77 -42.13
C SER A 539 -2.32 10.76 -42.60
N LEU A 540 -1.64 9.63 -42.41
CA LEU A 540 -0.33 9.35 -43.02
C LEU A 540 -0.55 8.46 -44.24
N GLY A 541 -0.82 9.07 -45.40
CA GLY A 541 -1.22 8.34 -46.61
C GLY A 541 -2.48 7.51 -46.37
N SER A 542 -2.50 6.25 -46.84
CA SER A 542 -3.55 5.28 -46.56
C SER A 542 -3.39 4.53 -45.24
N GLY A 543 -2.34 4.82 -44.45
CA GLY A 543 -2.07 4.16 -43.17
C GLY A 543 -1.50 2.74 -43.32
N VAL A 544 -1.78 1.88 -42.35
CA VAL A 544 -1.35 0.46 -42.32
C VAL A 544 -2.55 -0.47 -42.10
N ASN A 545 -2.44 -1.72 -42.53
CA ASN A 545 -3.58 -2.66 -42.53
C ASN A 545 -3.78 -3.49 -41.25
N GLY A 546 -3.08 -3.14 -40.17
CA GLY A 546 -3.14 -3.84 -38.89
C GLY A 546 -2.73 -2.97 -37.73
N VAL A 547 -2.67 -3.53 -36.53
CA VAL A 547 -2.49 -2.76 -35.29
C VAL A 547 -1.07 -2.20 -35.22
N VAL A 548 -0.91 -0.93 -34.89
CA VAL A 548 0.39 -0.32 -34.59
C VAL A 548 0.61 -0.33 -33.07
N ASN A 549 1.62 -1.08 -32.60
CA ASN A 549 1.95 -1.24 -31.17
C ASN A 549 3.09 -0.32 -30.73
N ALA A 550 3.92 0.16 -31.65
CA ALA A 550 5.06 1.02 -31.33
C ALA A 550 5.28 2.09 -32.42
N ILE A 551 5.67 3.29 -31.99
CA ILE A 551 6.08 4.38 -32.87
C ILE A 551 7.37 4.98 -32.33
N ALA A 552 8.34 5.21 -33.22
CA ALA A 552 9.51 6.04 -32.93
C ALA A 552 9.67 7.10 -34.03
N VAL A 553 10.16 8.29 -33.69
CA VAL A 553 10.37 9.37 -34.65
C VAL A 553 11.81 9.85 -34.54
N ALA A 554 12.54 9.83 -35.67
CA ALA A 554 13.90 10.30 -35.74
C ALA A 554 13.98 11.83 -35.65
N ALA A 555 15.19 12.36 -35.41
CA ALA A 555 15.42 13.80 -35.30
C ALA A 555 15.06 14.59 -36.57
N ASP A 556 15.12 13.94 -37.75
CA ASP A 556 14.74 14.53 -39.04
C ASP A 556 13.23 14.47 -39.33
N GLY A 557 12.43 13.91 -38.42
CA GLY A 557 10.98 13.74 -38.57
C GLY A 557 10.58 12.43 -39.26
N THR A 558 11.52 11.57 -39.66
CA THR A 558 11.22 10.23 -40.18
C THR A 558 10.52 9.42 -39.10
N LEU A 559 9.30 8.94 -39.37
CA LEU A 559 8.53 8.12 -38.43
C LEU A 559 8.72 6.64 -38.75
N PHE A 560 8.89 5.82 -37.72
CA PHE A 560 8.90 4.36 -37.80
C PHE A 560 7.68 3.83 -37.05
N ALA A 561 6.92 2.96 -37.70
CA ALA A 561 5.77 2.28 -37.11
C ALA A 561 6.05 0.78 -37.06
N GLY A 562 5.84 0.18 -35.89
CA GLY A 562 5.96 -1.25 -35.63
C GLY A 562 4.65 -1.80 -35.07
N GLY A 563 4.28 -3.02 -35.46
CA GLY A 563 3.05 -3.64 -34.99
C GLY A 563 2.76 -4.98 -35.66
N ASP A 564 1.49 -5.36 -35.69
CA ASP A 564 0.98 -6.56 -36.37
C ASP A 564 0.27 -6.14 -37.66
N PHE A 565 1.06 -5.88 -38.71
CA PHE A 565 0.57 -5.49 -40.02
C PHE A 565 1.42 -6.10 -41.14
N THR A 566 0.84 -6.22 -42.33
CA THR A 566 1.50 -6.82 -43.50
C THR A 566 1.68 -5.84 -44.66
N ARG A 567 1.06 -4.66 -44.58
CA ARG A 567 1.10 -3.59 -45.58
C ARG A 567 1.15 -2.22 -44.92
N ALA A 568 1.93 -1.33 -45.49
CA ALA A 568 1.98 0.09 -45.16
C ALA A 568 1.88 0.90 -46.45
N GLY A 569 0.84 1.74 -46.56
CA GLY A 569 0.44 2.26 -47.85
C GLY A 569 0.05 1.14 -48.82
N ASP A 570 0.48 1.27 -50.07
CA ASP A 570 0.27 0.25 -51.11
C ASP A 570 1.37 -0.83 -51.13
N LEU A 571 2.39 -0.72 -50.27
CA LEU A 571 3.56 -1.59 -50.26
C LEU A 571 3.43 -2.72 -49.23
N PRO A 572 3.92 -3.94 -49.54
CA PRO A 572 4.15 -4.96 -48.52
C PRO A 572 5.18 -4.48 -47.50
N ALA A 573 4.84 -4.50 -46.23
CA ALA A 573 5.71 -4.14 -45.13
C ALA A 573 5.36 -5.03 -43.93
N LYS A 574 6.23 -5.98 -43.61
CA LYS A 574 5.97 -6.99 -42.56
C LYS A 574 6.34 -6.43 -41.20
N ASN A 575 5.33 -6.08 -40.42
CA ASN A 575 5.39 -5.67 -39.00
C ASN A 575 6.17 -4.38 -38.69
N ILE A 576 6.88 -3.80 -39.66
CA ILE A 576 7.60 -2.54 -39.51
C ILE A 576 7.68 -1.77 -40.83
N ALA A 577 7.51 -0.45 -40.77
CA ALA A 577 7.60 0.47 -41.91
C ALA A 577 8.08 1.85 -41.46
N LYS A 578 8.63 2.64 -42.40
CA LYS A 578 8.94 4.06 -42.17
C LYS A 578 8.10 4.98 -43.03
N TRP A 579 7.77 6.15 -42.51
CA TRP A 579 7.15 7.26 -43.22
C TRP A 579 8.18 8.36 -43.42
N ASP A 580 8.47 8.68 -44.69
CA ASP A 580 9.49 9.67 -45.07
C ASP A 580 8.97 11.13 -45.12
N GLY A 581 7.75 11.35 -44.63
CA GLY A 581 7.03 12.63 -44.77
C GLY A 581 6.02 12.62 -45.90
N THR A 582 6.17 11.74 -46.90
CA THR A 582 5.31 11.68 -48.09
C THR A 582 4.71 10.31 -48.37
N ARG A 583 5.42 9.22 -48.06
CA ARG A 583 4.98 7.85 -48.31
C ARG A 583 5.53 6.85 -47.30
N TRP A 584 4.84 5.72 -47.20
CA TRP A 584 5.30 4.54 -46.46
C TRP A 584 6.32 3.76 -47.27
N LEU A 585 7.38 3.30 -46.60
CA LEU A 585 8.44 2.48 -47.16
C LEU A 585 8.74 1.29 -46.22
N PRO A 586 8.93 0.07 -46.75
CA PRO A 586 9.36 -1.07 -45.93
C PRO A 586 10.82 -0.95 -45.50
N LEU A 587 11.17 -1.60 -44.39
CA LEU A 587 12.57 -1.76 -43.95
C LEU A 587 13.09 -3.12 -44.43
N ALA A 588 13.52 -3.17 -45.69
CA ALA A 588 13.83 -4.41 -46.40
C ALA A 588 12.66 -5.42 -46.28
N GLU A 589 12.93 -6.68 -45.91
CA GLU A 589 11.89 -7.70 -45.71
C GLU A 589 11.08 -7.52 -44.41
N GLY A 590 11.45 -6.58 -43.54
CA GLY A 590 10.84 -6.38 -42.22
C GLY A 590 11.18 -7.48 -41.22
N VAL A 591 10.28 -7.77 -40.29
CA VAL A 591 10.43 -8.83 -39.27
C VAL A 591 9.28 -9.84 -39.35
N ASN A 592 9.52 -11.08 -38.91
CA ASN A 592 8.58 -12.19 -39.15
C ASN A 592 7.39 -12.30 -38.19
N LYS A 593 7.35 -11.50 -37.11
CA LYS A 593 6.25 -11.45 -36.12
C LYS A 593 6.08 -10.01 -35.59
N PRO A 594 5.02 -9.71 -34.82
CA PRO A 594 4.73 -8.36 -34.38
C PRO A 594 5.88 -7.67 -33.62
N VAL A 595 6.00 -6.37 -33.87
CA VAL A 595 6.87 -5.45 -33.12
C VAL A 595 6.06 -4.80 -32.01
N HIS A 596 6.64 -4.72 -30.81
CA HIS A 596 6.00 -4.13 -29.61
C HIS A 596 6.76 -2.93 -29.05
N ALA A 597 8.05 -2.78 -29.37
CA ALA A 597 8.87 -1.68 -28.88
C ALA A 597 9.81 -1.14 -29.97
N LEU A 598 9.94 0.18 -30.03
CA LEU A 598 10.86 0.90 -30.91
C LEU A 598 11.56 2.00 -30.11
N THR A 599 12.88 2.10 -30.24
CA THR A 599 13.62 3.27 -29.74
C THR A 599 14.77 3.62 -30.68
N ILE A 600 15.17 4.89 -30.72
CA ILE A 600 16.27 5.36 -31.58
C ILE A 600 17.39 5.85 -30.67
N ASP A 601 18.61 5.39 -30.96
CA ASP A 601 19.84 5.93 -30.37
C ASP A 601 20.87 6.18 -31.48
N GLY A 602 21.26 7.44 -31.64
CA GLY A 602 22.16 7.87 -32.71
C GLY A 602 21.67 7.45 -34.10
N THR A 603 22.45 6.61 -34.78
CA THR A 603 22.17 6.13 -36.15
C THR A 603 21.43 4.80 -36.19
N ARG A 604 20.91 4.30 -35.06
CA ARG A 604 20.29 2.97 -34.97
C ARG A 604 18.87 3.06 -34.44
N LEU A 605 17.97 2.34 -35.11
CA LEU A 605 16.65 2.02 -34.60
C LEU A 605 16.70 0.64 -33.95
N TYR A 606 16.44 0.56 -32.65
CA TYR A 606 16.30 -0.70 -31.93
C TYR A 606 14.85 -1.15 -31.94
N VAL A 607 14.64 -2.42 -32.26
CA VAL A 607 13.34 -3.02 -32.52
C VAL A 607 13.18 -4.22 -31.60
N GLY A 608 12.11 -4.24 -30.82
CA GLY A 608 11.75 -5.32 -29.88
C GLY A 608 10.36 -5.85 -30.16
N GLY A 609 10.15 -7.16 -30.00
CA GLY A 609 8.85 -7.78 -30.22
C GLY A 609 8.88 -9.30 -30.04
N GLU A 610 8.05 -10.00 -30.81
CA GLU A 610 7.90 -11.47 -30.75
C GLU A 610 8.71 -12.22 -31.83
N PHE A 611 9.45 -11.50 -32.65
CA PHE A 611 10.09 -12.02 -33.87
C PHE A 611 11.31 -12.88 -33.60
N SER A 612 11.63 -13.73 -34.57
CA SER A 612 12.85 -14.55 -34.60
C SER A 612 13.75 -14.26 -35.80
N LEU A 613 13.28 -13.43 -36.74
CA LEU A 613 14.00 -13.01 -37.94
C LEU A 613 13.81 -11.51 -38.16
N ALA A 614 14.90 -10.82 -38.48
CA ALA A 614 14.92 -9.46 -38.98
C ALA A 614 15.65 -9.43 -40.33
N GLY A 615 14.91 -9.12 -41.39
CA GLY A 615 15.35 -9.40 -42.75
C GLY A 615 15.55 -10.90 -42.97
N SER A 616 16.73 -11.29 -43.45
CA SER A 616 17.17 -12.69 -43.56
C SER A 616 17.99 -13.16 -42.34
N SER A 617 18.24 -12.29 -41.37
CA SER A 617 19.14 -12.55 -40.24
C SER A 617 18.37 -13.10 -39.02
N PRO A 618 18.84 -14.20 -38.39
CA PRO A 618 18.33 -14.64 -37.08
C PRO A 618 18.50 -13.54 -36.03
N ALA A 619 17.38 -13.09 -35.46
CA ALA A 619 17.34 -12.08 -34.41
C ALA A 619 16.20 -12.42 -33.45
N SER A 620 16.55 -12.93 -32.26
CA SER A 620 15.56 -13.41 -31.29
C SER A 620 15.06 -12.24 -30.44
N LEU A 621 13.80 -11.85 -30.66
CA LEU A 621 13.02 -10.81 -29.97
C LEU A 621 13.53 -9.37 -30.07
N ILE A 622 14.81 -9.17 -30.42
CA ILE A 622 15.44 -7.86 -30.50
C ILE A 622 16.45 -7.78 -31.65
N ALA A 623 16.44 -6.65 -32.36
CA ALA A 623 17.34 -6.34 -33.47
C ALA A 623 17.61 -4.84 -33.52
N SER A 624 18.61 -4.42 -34.29
CA SER A 624 18.79 -3.02 -34.68
C SER A 624 18.78 -2.87 -36.19
N TRP A 625 18.31 -1.73 -36.65
CA TRP A 625 18.35 -1.28 -38.03
C TRP A 625 19.27 -0.06 -38.12
N ASP A 626 20.33 -0.18 -38.90
CA ASP A 626 21.24 0.95 -39.14
C ASP A 626 20.61 1.91 -40.15
N LEU A 627 20.41 3.16 -39.73
CA LEU A 627 19.72 4.19 -40.52
C LEU A 627 20.56 4.65 -41.73
N GLY A 628 21.88 4.48 -41.69
CA GLY A 628 22.80 4.86 -42.76
C GLY A 628 22.95 3.76 -43.81
N THR A 629 23.31 2.55 -43.38
CA THR A 629 23.53 1.40 -44.29
C THR A 629 22.23 0.70 -44.70
N GLN A 630 21.14 0.95 -43.98
CA GLN A 630 19.85 0.30 -44.18
C GLN A 630 19.95 -1.23 -44.11
N GLN A 631 20.62 -1.71 -43.06
CA GLN A 631 20.82 -3.14 -42.80
C GLN A 631 20.31 -3.52 -41.41
N TRP A 632 19.82 -4.76 -41.31
CA TRP A 632 19.45 -5.39 -40.04
C TRP A 632 20.66 -6.02 -39.37
N GLU A 633 20.83 -5.75 -38.08
CA GLU A 633 21.87 -6.34 -37.24
C GLU A 633 21.26 -6.99 -35.99
N PRO A 634 21.61 -8.25 -35.68
CA PRO A 634 21.22 -8.88 -34.41
C PRO A 634 22.00 -8.28 -33.23
N LEU A 635 21.40 -8.29 -32.04
CA LEU A 635 22.07 -7.88 -30.79
C LEU A 635 22.53 -9.11 -30.02
N GLY A 636 23.78 -9.53 -30.24
CA GLY A 636 24.36 -10.73 -29.63
C GLY A 636 23.53 -11.98 -29.93
N ASP A 637 23.34 -12.83 -28.93
CA ASP A 637 22.50 -14.04 -29.03
C ASP A 637 20.98 -13.75 -29.05
N GLY A 638 20.58 -12.47 -28.94
CA GLY A 638 19.20 -12.04 -28.75
C GLY A 638 18.65 -12.42 -27.38
N LEU A 639 17.32 -12.34 -27.22
CA LEU A 639 16.61 -12.63 -25.98
C LEU A 639 15.68 -13.84 -26.17
N ARG A 640 15.47 -14.62 -25.10
CA ARG A 640 14.64 -15.84 -25.12
C ARG A 640 13.77 -15.93 -23.88
N GLY A 641 12.57 -16.47 -24.07
CA GLY A 641 11.54 -16.55 -23.06
C GLY A 641 10.65 -17.81 -23.20
N HIS A 642 9.81 -18.08 -22.21
CA HIS A 642 8.93 -19.25 -22.16
C HIS A 642 7.50 -18.74 -22.37
N PHE A 643 6.71 -19.45 -23.17
CA PHE A 643 5.32 -19.12 -23.45
C PHE A 643 5.12 -17.67 -23.95
N ILE A 644 5.15 -17.49 -25.27
CA ILE A 644 4.96 -16.19 -25.97
C ILE A 644 5.96 -15.11 -25.49
N PRO A 645 7.26 -15.33 -25.72
CA PRO A 645 8.27 -14.40 -25.27
C PRO A 645 8.31 -13.15 -26.14
N HIS A 646 8.54 -12.00 -25.52
CA HIS A 646 8.62 -10.72 -26.22
C HIS A 646 9.37 -9.66 -25.43
N VAL A 647 9.88 -8.67 -26.15
CA VAL A 647 10.33 -7.40 -25.57
C VAL A 647 9.15 -6.42 -25.59
N ALA A 648 8.74 -5.95 -24.41
CA ALA A 648 7.59 -5.05 -24.26
C ALA A 648 7.99 -3.57 -24.36
N SER A 649 9.17 -3.21 -23.86
CA SER A 649 9.68 -1.83 -23.91
C SER A 649 11.19 -1.81 -24.04
N ILE A 650 11.70 -0.81 -24.77
CA ILE A 650 13.13 -0.54 -24.94
C ILE A 650 13.38 0.94 -24.64
N VAL A 651 14.33 1.22 -23.75
CA VAL A 651 14.75 2.61 -23.43
C VAL A 651 16.27 2.75 -23.52
N VAL A 652 16.73 3.97 -23.78
CA VAL A 652 18.15 4.31 -23.79
C VAL A 652 18.47 5.00 -22.46
N LEU A 653 19.48 4.52 -21.75
CA LEU A 653 19.96 5.14 -20.52
C LEU A 653 21.47 5.05 -20.48
N GLU A 654 22.13 6.20 -20.38
CA GLU A 654 23.61 6.30 -20.30
C GLU A 654 24.34 5.59 -21.46
N GLY A 655 23.79 5.68 -22.67
CA GLY A 655 24.34 5.03 -23.87
C GLY A 655 24.15 3.51 -23.92
N LYS A 656 23.37 2.93 -23.00
CA LYS A 656 23.00 1.52 -23.00
C LYS A 656 21.57 1.36 -23.45
N ILE A 657 21.31 0.23 -24.11
CA ILE A 657 19.95 -0.18 -24.49
C ILE A 657 19.41 -1.06 -23.38
N ILE A 658 18.33 -0.64 -22.76
CA ILE A 658 17.62 -1.41 -21.74
C ILE A 658 16.39 -2.03 -22.38
N ALA A 659 16.25 -3.35 -22.26
CA ALA A 659 15.07 -4.08 -22.68
C ALA A 659 14.34 -4.63 -21.45
N VAL A 660 13.01 -4.52 -21.45
CA VAL A 660 12.14 -5.16 -20.45
C VAL A 660 11.00 -5.90 -21.14
N GLY A 661 10.54 -7.02 -20.58
CA GLY A 661 9.52 -7.84 -21.23
C GLY A 661 9.33 -9.24 -20.64
N ASN A 662 8.68 -10.11 -21.42
CA ASN A 662 8.59 -11.54 -21.12
C ASN A 662 9.77 -12.30 -21.77
N PHE A 663 10.95 -12.22 -21.15
CA PHE A 663 12.12 -13.04 -21.51
C PHE A 663 12.89 -13.41 -20.24
N TYR A 664 13.59 -14.55 -20.25
CA TYR A 664 14.34 -15.04 -19.10
C TYR A 664 15.83 -15.23 -19.38
N GLN A 665 16.29 -15.27 -20.64
CA GLN A 665 17.67 -15.61 -21.00
C GLN A 665 18.21 -14.88 -22.24
N SER A 666 19.54 -14.82 -22.35
CA SER A 666 20.30 -14.58 -23.58
C SER A 666 21.48 -15.54 -23.63
N GLY A 667 21.61 -16.33 -24.70
CA GLY A 667 22.60 -17.41 -24.73
C GLY A 667 22.42 -18.37 -23.54
N ASN A 668 23.44 -18.47 -22.68
CA ASN A 668 23.41 -19.23 -21.43
C ASN A 668 23.18 -18.35 -20.18
N ASP A 669 23.09 -17.03 -20.34
CA ASP A 669 22.95 -16.08 -19.24
C ASP A 669 21.47 -15.87 -18.88
N SER A 670 21.14 -15.98 -17.60
CA SER A 670 19.80 -15.68 -17.08
C SER A 670 19.63 -14.18 -16.84
N LEU A 671 18.58 -13.60 -17.42
CA LEU A 671 18.31 -12.16 -17.43
C LEU A 671 17.10 -11.73 -16.61
N TYR A 672 16.12 -12.62 -16.42
CA TYR A 672 14.93 -12.40 -15.58
C TYR A 672 14.18 -11.08 -15.90
N HIS A 673 13.63 -10.98 -17.12
CA HIS A 673 12.67 -9.96 -17.58
C HIS A 673 13.16 -8.51 -17.74
N ALA A 674 14.39 -8.18 -17.30
CA ALA A 674 14.99 -6.86 -17.50
C ALA A 674 16.50 -6.98 -17.74
N ALA A 675 17.00 -6.38 -18.83
CA ALA A 675 18.42 -6.48 -19.20
C ALA A 675 18.97 -5.23 -19.88
N ALA A 676 20.27 -5.01 -19.73
CA ALA A 676 21.04 -3.94 -20.38
C ALA A 676 22.01 -4.51 -21.41
N TRP A 677 21.98 -3.98 -22.62
CA TRP A 677 22.98 -4.21 -23.66
C TRP A 677 24.13 -3.23 -23.49
N ASP A 678 25.36 -3.74 -23.40
CA ASP A 678 26.58 -2.94 -23.23
C ASP A 678 27.36 -2.69 -24.53
N GLY A 679 26.80 -3.08 -25.68
CA GLY A 679 27.49 -3.05 -26.97
C GLY A 679 28.03 -4.41 -27.41
N SER A 680 28.12 -5.38 -26.49
CA SER A 680 28.68 -6.72 -26.76
C SER A 680 27.85 -7.87 -26.20
N ARG A 681 27.23 -7.70 -25.03
CA ARG A 681 26.43 -8.72 -24.35
C ARG A 681 25.23 -8.11 -23.63
N TRP A 682 24.22 -8.95 -23.40
CA TRP A 682 23.10 -8.63 -22.51
C TRP A 682 23.47 -8.97 -21.06
N ASN A 683 23.27 -8.01 -20.16
CA ASN A 683 23.52 -8.16 -18.73
C ASN A 683 22.20 -8.02 -17.96
N PRO A 684 21.93 -8.86 -16.95
CA PRO A 684 20.74 -8.72 -16.10
C PRO A 684 20.75 -7.39 -15.35
N LEU A 685 19.56 -6.85 -15.03
CA LEU A 685 19.45 -5.71 -14.13
C LEU A 685 19.41 -6.19 -12.67
N GLY A 686 20.57 -6.22 -12.01
CA GLY A 686 20.68 -6.78 -10.65
C GLY A 686 20.34 -8.28 -10.67
N SER A 687 19.50 -8.72 -9.72
CA SER A 687 18.92 -10.06 -9.73
C SER A 687 17.66 -10.21 -10.61
N GLY A 688 17.25 -9.15 -11.33
CA GLY A 688 16.15 -9.13 -12.28
C GLY A 688 14.76 -9.04 -11.65
N LEU A 689 13.71 -9.46 -12.36
CA LEU A 689 12.32 -9.42 -11.90
C LEU A 689 11.75 -10.83 -11.79
N ASP A 690 10.77 -11.06 -10.89
CA ASP A 690 10.16 -12.37 -10.72
C ASP A 690 9.06 -12.70 -11.76
N ARG A 691 8.54 -11.68 -12.45
CA ARG A 691 7.57 -11.80 -13.55
C ARG A 691 7.83 -10.73 -14.62
N SER A 692 6.98 -10.71 -15.64
CA SER A 692 7.06 -9.78 -16.78
C SER A 692 7.03 -8.32 -16.37
N ALA A 693 7.82 -7.53 -17.11
CA ALA A 693 7.72 -6.08 -17.18
C ALA A 693 7.02 -5.66 -18.48
N ASN A 694 6.23 -4.60 -18.41
CA ASN A 694 5.41 -4.11 -19.53
C ASN A 694 5.88 -2.74 -20.05
N ALA A 695 6.44 -1.90 -19.18
CA ALA A 695 6.87 -0.55 -19.54
C ALA A 695 8.15 -0.15 -18.81
N ALA A 696 8.95 0.70 -19.45
CA ALA A 696 10.10 1.35 -18.83
C ALA A 696 10.17 2.82 -19.24
N VAL A 697 10.69 3.68 -18.36
CA VAL A 697 11.04 5.07 -18.68
C VAL A 697 12.36 5.44 -18.01
N ALA A 698 13.25 6.05 -18.79
CA ALA A 698 14.53 6.58 -18.32
C ALA A 698 14.38 8.07 -17.97
N THR A 699 14.97 8.49 -16.87
CA THR A 699 14.96 9.88 -16.41
C THR A 699 16.34 10.27 -15.85
N SER A 700 16.51 11.54 -15.47
CA SER A 700 17.70 11.98 -14.73
C SER A 700 17.89 11.30 -13.37
N ASP A 701 16.84 10.71 -12.79
CA ASP A 701 16.88 9.97 -11.52
C ASP A 701 17.12 8.46 -11.73
N GLY A 702 17.28 8.02 -12.98
CA GLY A 702 17.55 6.62 -13.35
C GLY A 702 16.41 5.94 -14.10
N LEU A 703 16.36 4.61 -14.00
CA LEU A 703 15.43 3.75 -14.75
C LEU A 703 14.23 3.38 -13.90
N PHE A 704 13.03 3.63 -14.42
CA PHE A 704 11.78 3.16 -13.85
C PHE A 704 11.18 2.06 -14.72
N VAL A 705 10.72 0.97 -14.10
CA VAL A 705 10.10 -0.18 -14.78
C VAL A 705 8.78 -0.50 -14.10
N GLY A 706 7.76 -0.80 -14.91
CA GLY A 706 6.43 -1.18 -14.48
C GLY A 706 5.98 -2.46 -15.16
N GLY A 707 5.21 -3.30 -14.48
CA GLY A 707 4.70 -4.55 -15.06
C GLY A 707 3.86 -5.38 -14.10
N ASP A 708 3.94 -6.70 -14.26
CA ASP A 708 3.18 -7.71 -13.49
C ASP A 708 3.97 -8.31 -12.32
N PHE A 709 5.26 -7.95 -12.21
CA PHE A 709 6.17 -8.47 -11.18
C PHE A 709 5.74 -8.08 -9.77
N LEU A 710 5.97 -8.98 -8.82
CA LEU A 710 5.75 -8.74 -7.41
C LEU A 710 7.06 -8.44 -6.70
N ARG A 711 8.19 -8.89 -7.28
CA ARG A 711 9.54 -8.66 -6.77
C ARG A 711 10.47 -8.11 -7.84
N ALA A 712 11.31 -7.19 -7.40
CA ALA A 712 12.48 -6.73 -8.13
C ALA A 712 13.71 -7.10 -7.30
N GLY A 713 14.54 -7.96 -7.87
CA GLY A 713 15.61 -8.67 -7.19
C GLY A 713 15.13 -9.52 -6.02
N THR A 714 15.74 -9.36 -4.85
CA THR A 714 15.32 -10.08 -3.64
C THR A 714 14.19 -9.41 -2.87
N THR A 715 13.63 -8.30 -3.37
CA THR A 715 12.68 -7.49 -2.59
C THR A 715 11.31 -7.37 -3.23
N ASP A 716 10.28 -7.46 -2.40
CA ASP A 716 8.90 -7.16 -2.79
C ASP A 716 8.77 -5.68 -3.19
N SER A 717 8.24 -5.45 -4.40
CA SER A 717 8.19 -4.13 -5.06
C SER A 717 6.80 -3.80 -5.63
N TYR A 718 6.00 -4.83 -5.95
CA TYR A 718 4.62 -4.75 -6.45
C TYR A 718 4.42 -3.81 -7.65
N TYR A 719 4.53 -4.39 -8.84
CA TYR A 719 4.25 -3.80 -10.16
C TYR A 719 5.16 -2.66 -10.62
N PHE A 720 6.06 -2.15 -9.75
CA PHE A 720 6.94 -1.03 -10.02
C PHE A 720 8.34 -1.22 -9.44
N ALA A 721 9.38 -0.78 -10.15
CA ALA A 721 10.77 -0.83 -9.73
C ALA A 721 11.55 0.40 -10.22
N HIS A 722 12.56 0.83 -9.45
CA HIS A 722 13.41 1.98 -9.75
C HIS A 722 14.89 1.65 -9.47
N TRP A 723 15.74 1.84 -10.46
CA TRP A 723 17.20 1.76 -10.34
C TRP A 723 17.79 3.18 -10.35
N LYS A 724 18.36 3.59 -9.21
CA LYS A 724 18.95 4.91 -8.99
C LYS A 724 20.44 4.88 -9.30
N ASN A 725 20.94 5.94 -9.97
CA ASN A 725 22.34 6.08 -10.42
C ASN A 725 22.75 5.22 -11.62
N GLY A 726 21.85 5.02 -12.58
CA GLY A 726 22.17 4.35 -13.84
C GLY A 726 22.14 2.82 -13.74
N VAL A 727 22.48 2.16 -14.85
CA VAL A 727 22.38 0.71 -15.00
C VAL A 727 23.78 0.17 -15.23
N SER A 728 24.52 -0.12 -14.17
CA SER A 728 25.91 -0.59 -14.26
C SER A 728 25.98 -2.06 -14.64
N ALA A 729 26.02 -2.32 -15.95
CA ALA A 729 26.34 -3.62 -16.57
C ALA A 729 27.78 -4.15 -16.29
N SER A 730 28.52 -3.58 -15.34
CA SER A 730 29.91 -3.94 -15.07
C SER A 730 30.18 -4.13 -13.57
N ASP A 731 29.39 -4.97 -12.91
CA ASP A 731 29.88 -5.62 -11.70
C ASP A 731 30.60 -6.90 -12.11
N THR A 732 31.86 -6.73 -12.51
CA THR A 732 32.88 -7.78 -12.30
C THR A 732 33.29 -7.87 -10.82
N ASP A 733 32.54 -7.23 -9.92
CA ASP A 733 32.55 -7.52 -8.50
C ASP A 733 31.91 -8.90 -8.29
N ALA A 734 32.69 -9.93 -8.60
CA ALA A 734 32.70 -11.14 -7.78
C ALA A 734 32.61 -10.67 -6.32
N PRO A 735 31.72 -11.26 -5.50
CA PRO A 735 31.30 -10.69 -4.23
C PRO A 735 32.53 -10.19 -3.50
N ALA A 736 32.49 -8.94 -3.02
CA ALA A 736 33.42 -8.48 -2.01
C ALA A 736 33.26 -9.42 -0.83
N THR A 737 33.99 -10.54 -0.86
CA THR A 737 34.27 -11.37 0.28
C THR A 737 34.85 -10.39 1.27
N ALA A 738 34.20 -10.25 2.44
CA ALA A 738 34.66 -9.32 3.46
C ALA A 738 36.17 -9.50 3.61
N LEU A 739 36.91 -8.38 3.52
CA LEU A 739 38.36 -8.37 3.66
C LEU A 739 38.75 -9.11 4.95
N GLN A 740 39.50 -10.20 4.83
CA GLN A 740 39.85 -11.08 5.95
C GLN A 740 41.35 -11.36 5.99
N LEU A 741 41.94 -11.23 7.18
CA LEU A 741 43.28 -11.71 7.49
C LEU A 741 43.17 -13.07 8.17
N VAL A 742 43.80 -14.09 7.60
CA VAL A 742 43.78 -15.46 8.13
C VAL A 742 45.22 -15.97 8.29
N PRO A 743 45.67 -16.29 9.52
CA PRO A 743 45.00 -15.98 10.79
C PRO A 743 45.13 -14.47 11.14
N ASN A 744 44.16 -13.91 11.86
CA ASN A 744 44.25 -12.52 12.38
C ASN A 744 45.12 -12.38 13.64
N SER A 745 45.68 -13.51 14.10
CA SER A 745 46.65 -13.65 15.18
C SER A 745 47.64 -14.75 14.78
N ALA A 746 48.76 -14.36 14.15
CA ALA A 746 49.78 -15.28 13.63
C ALA A 746 51.02 -15.32 14.54
N SER A 747 51.72 -16.44 14.58
CA SER A 747 53.00 -16.56 15.28
C SER A 747 54.15 -15.99 14.44
N ALA A 748 55.17 -15.42 15.09
CA ALA A 748 56.39 -14.98 14.42
C ALA A 748 57.01 -16.15 13.62
N GLY A 749 57.00 -16.04 12.29
CA GLY A 749 57.46 -17.08 11.36
C GLY A 749 56.39 -17.62 10.39
N GLU A 750 55.12 -17.28 10.60
CA GLU A 750 54.01 -17.63 9.69
C GLU A 750 53.81 -16.55 8.60
N ASN A 751 53.05 -16.89 7.55
CA ASN A 751 52.53 -15.91 6.59
C ASN A 751 51.03 -15.71 6.85
N VAL A 752 50.54 -14.49 6.66
CA VAL A 752 49.12 -14.18 6.79
C VAL A 752 48.50 -14.06 5.41
N MET A 753 47.39 -14.76 5.17
CA MET A 753 46.63 -14.61 3.93
C MET A 753 45.63 -13.47 4.10
N LEU A 754 45.69 -12.48 3.21
CA LEU A 754 44.64 -11.49 3.03
C LEU A 754 43.74 -11.94 1.87
N THR A 755 42.44 -12.11 2.11
CA THR A 755 41.44 -12.47 1.09
C THR A 755 40.41 -11.35 0.91
N GLY A 756 39.70 -11.36 -0.22
CA GLY A 756 38.69 -10.35 -0.54
C GLY A 756 39.26 -9.03 -1.03
N ILE A 757 40.45 -9.06 -1.64
CA ILE A 757 41.17 -7.85 -2.06
C ILE A 757 40.56 -7.32 -3.37
N PRO A 758 40.16 -6.03 -3.44
CA PRO A 758 39.72 -5.44 -4.70
C PRO A 758 40.82 -5.50 -5.77
N PRO A 759 40.50 -5.73 -7.06
CA PRO A 759 41.49 -5.71 -8.13
C PRO A 759 42.30 -4.41 -8.14
N SER A 760 43.61 -4.51 -8.34
CA SER A 760 44.54 -3.37 -8.36
C SER A 760 44.64 -2.57 -7.05
N ALA A 761 44.16 -3.10 -5.93
CA ALA A 761 44.31 -2.44 -4.63
C ALA A 761 45.79 -2.39 -4.18
N SER A 762 46.16 -1.26 -3.56
CA SER A 762 47.41 -1.11 -2.83
C SER A 762 47.23 -1.58 -1.40
N ILE A 763 48.15 -2.40 -0.92
CA ILE A 763 48.16 -2.95 0.44
C ILE A 763 49.42 -2.44 1.12
N ALA A 764 49.28 -1.93 2.34
CA ALA A 764 50.41 -1.50 3.15
C ALA A 764 50.17 -1.84 4.62
N MET A 765 51.19 -2.37 5.30
CA MET A 765 51.18 -2.55 6.75
C MET A 765 51.97 -1.45 7.45
N TYR A 766 51.43 -1.01 8.57
CA TYR A 766 52.01 0.00 9.43
C TYR A 766 52.14 -0.52 10.86
N ASP A 767 53.20 -0.13 11.56
CA ASP A 767 53.27 -0.26 13.02
C ASP A 767 52.37 0.79 13.70
N LEU A 768 52.22 0.71 15.03
CA LEU A 768 51.40 1.67 15.80
C LEU A 768 51.96 3.11 15.79
N LEU A 769 53.20 3.31 15.35
CA LEU A 769 53.80 4.63 15.18
C LEU A 769 53.57 5.19 13.76
N GLY A 770 52.86 4.46 12.90
CA GLY A 770 52.54 4.85 11.54
C GLY A 770 53.68 4.64 10.55
N LYS A 771 54.75 3.92 10.92
CA LYS A 771 55.84 3.56 10.01
C LYS A 771 55.40 2.39 9.14
N GLN A 772 55.48 2.54 7.82
CA GLN A 772 55.21 1.46 6.89
C GLN A 772 56.30 0.38 7.00
N VAL A 773 55.88 -0.86 7.28
CA VAL A 773 56.77 -2.02 7.44
C VAL A 773 56.72 -2.98 6.26
N TRP A 774 55.65 -2.92 5.45
CA TRP A 774 55.48 -3.75 4.25
C TRP A 774 54.46 -3.14 3.28
N SER A 775 54.58 -3.43 1.99
CA SER A 775 53.56 -3.07 0.99
C SER A 775 53.59 -3.96 -0.24
N LEU A 776 52.45 -4.07 -0.91
CA LEU A 776 52.28 -4.77 -2.17
C LEU A 776 51.21 -4.09 -3.02
N GLN A 777 51.39 -4.08 -4.34
CA GLN A 777 50.32 -3.79 -5.28
C GLN A 777 49.72 -5.12 -5.74
N SER A 778 48.47 -5.39 -5.34
CA SER A 778 47.88 -6.72 -5.59
C SER A 778 47.51 -6.89 -7.06
N ALA A 779 47.83 -8.07 -7.61
CA ALA A 779 47.41 -8.50 -8.94
C ALA A 779 46.19 -9.45 -8.93
N GLY A 780 45.60 -9.73 -7.75
CA GLY A 780 44.50 -10.69 -7.61
C GLY A 780 43.66 -10.52 -6.33
N SER A 781 42.70 -11.43 -6.13
CA SER A 781 41.70 -11.39 -5.05
C SER A 781 42.20 -11.83 -3.66
N SER A 782 43.47 -12.27 -3.58
CA SER A 782 44.14 -12.61 -2.33
C SER A 782 45.63 -12.30 -2.41
N ALA A 783 46.27 -12.07 -1.26
CA ALA A 783 47.68 -11.77 -1.15
C ALA A 783 48.27 -12.41 0.12
N MET A 784 49.44 -13.01 -0.02
CA MET A 784 50.23 -13.50 1.12
C MET A 784 51.11 -12.39 1.67
N ILE A 785 50.94 -12.12 2.96
CA ILE A 785 51.69 -11.11 3.70
C ILE A 785 52.76 -11.83 4.53
N PRO A 786 54.06 -11.67 4.21
CA PRO A 786 55.13 -12.22 5.01
C PRO A 786 55.32 -11.40 6.28
N ILE A 787 55.19 -12.05 7.43
CA ILE A 787 55.35 -11.40 8.75
C ILE A 787 56.51 -11.97 9.56
N SER A 788 57.30 -12.88 8.97
CA SER A 788 58.41 -13.59 9.63
C SER A 788 59.50 -12.68 10.21
N ASN A 789 59.65 -11.46 9.67
CA ASN A 789 60.64 -10.48 10.12
C ASN A 789 60.04 -9.35 10.98
N LEU A 790 58.75 -9.44 11.33
CA LEU A 790 58.08 -8.42 12.13
C LEU A 790 58.23 -8.73 13.63
N PRO A 791 58.62 -7.76 14.47
CA PRO A 791 58.56 -7.89 15.93
C PRO A 791 57.14 -8.21 16.43
N GLN A 792 57.04 -8.83 17.60
CA GLN A 792 55.77 -9.03 18.30
C GLN A 792 55.07 -7.69 18.51
N GLY A 793 53.78 -7.61 18.17
CA GLY A 793 53.03 -6.36 18.25
C GLY A 793 51.75 -6.34 17.43
N LEU A 794 51.05 -5.20 17.50
CA LEU A 794 49.85 -4.91 16.72
C LEU A 794 50.24 -4.10 15.48
N TYR A 795 49.78 -4.54 14.32
CA TYR A 795 49.99 -3.88 13.03
C TYR A 795 48.65 -3.55 12.38
N LEU A 796 48.63 -2.49 11.57
CA LEU A 796 47.46 -2.08 10.80
C LEU A 796 47.72 -2.33 9.32
N CYS A 797 46.93 -3.22 8.71
CA CYS A 797 46.94 -3.48 7.28
C CYS A 797 45.93 -2.57 6.59
N SER A 798 46.41 -1.58 5.84
CA SER A 798 45.59 -0.71 4.99
C SER A 798 45.47 -1.32 3.60
N VAL A 799 44.24 -1.36 3.10
CA VAL A 799 43.91 -1.76 1.73
C VAL A 799 43.20 -0.59 1.07
N LYS A 800 43.78 -0.02 0.01
CA LYS A 800 43.25 1.13 -0.71
C LYS A 800 43.03 0.80 -2.18
N SER A 801 41.81 1.01 -2.66
CA SER A 801 41.44 0.98 -4.07
C SER A 801 40.94 2.36 -4.52
N ASN A 802 40.63 2.50 -5.80
CA ASN A 802 40.10 3.75 -6.36
C ASN A 802 38.70 4.11 -5.82
N LYS A 803 38.00 3.18 -5.17
CA LYS A 803 36.61 3.35 -4.68
C LYS A 803 36.47 3.23 -3.15
N ALA A 804 37.40 2.56 -2.45
CA ALA A 804 37.26 2.28 -1.02
C ALA A 804 38.63 2.18 -0.32
N SER A 805 38.62 2.42 0.99
CA SER A 805 39.79 2.19 1.85
C SER A 805 39.38 1.52 3.15
N SER A 806 40.10 0.45 3.50
CA SER A 806 39.83 -0.39 4.67
C SER A 806 41.08 -0.58 5.49
N ILE A 807 40.92 -0.78 6.80
CA ILE A 807 42.03 -1.05 7.73
C ILE A 807 41.66 -2.29 8.54
N LEU A 808 42.57 -3.27 8.57
CA LEU A 808 42.44 -4.51 9.34
C LEU A 808 43.55 -4.59 10.39
N PRO A 809 43.23 -4.92 11.66
CA PRO A 809 44.26 -5.18 12.65
C PRO A 809 44.87 -6.58 12.47
N LEU A 810 46.18 -6.70 12.68
CA LEU A 810 46.93 -7.95 12.74
C LEU A 810 47.75 -8.03 14.03
N ILE A 811 47.60 -9.12 14.78
CA ILE A 811 48.44 -9.41 15.95
C ILE A 811 49.55 -10.39 15.55
N VAL A 812 50.80 -9.99 15.74
CA VAL A 812 51.98 -10.87 15.62
C VAL A 812 52.39 -11.31 17.02
N ARG A 813 52.30 -12.61 17.30
CA ARG A 813 52.63 -13.23 18.59
C ARG A 813 54.00 -13.86 18.63
#